data_AF-A0AA37BL74-F1
#
_entry.id   AF-A0AA37BL74-F1
#
_cell.length_a   1.000
_cell.length_b   1.000
_cell.length_c   1.000
_cell.angle_alpha   90.00
_cell.angle_beta   90.00
_cell.angle_gamma   90.00
#
_symmetry.space_group_name_H-M   'P 1'
#
loop_
_entity.id
_entity.type
_entity.pdbx_description
1 polymer ?
#
loop_
_entity_poly.entity_id
_entity_poly.type
_entity_poly.pdbx_seq_one_letter_code
_entity_poly.pdbx_strand_id
1 'polypeptide(L)'
;MPTNDSTAAPEAGSAGPEPYLPPATQPVRAVVWVMHLALPMLGLWLLLAQPRLNARWQDNPAHFWLINVVAVISLVLGALVSRSASRRADARLLLVSLVFLGSAGFFFVHGLTTPKVVLGGPSRGFDLSHPVGLLVAAAFAFASALPLGERAAGAVLRSRNLLRGALAALVTGWGAACLVPGLTPLSARPPAHGADLGGAELLAVALYGAAAVMVFRLHRRRPAAMLISLVTAYALLAEAVVAGMSHHNWHLSWWLWHVLLTLAFAFVAYSAHLQFRREGSGAGLFDSVALSATVRRMRGEYAQALEELVTHLRRREDGRPGGGAGDGTGAGVPVATRLAGKFGLTEAQAAVLDRAGEALATERELSERLAALVDLGNRARVGLPEGELLSHAMERVRQAYGDVRISLVADGRVVVGSAAYTAQDFPGGGPIRRGGAVLHPLTVKGRLAGALEVPVGLTSQDEALAATLAAQLSISLENARLYQELEGLFRNYMSPDVAQALLADPRRAELGGELVELTALFADLKGFTSFSERVAPGEIVDMLNRYHGAAVPIVLANGGTIVQFVGDAMLALFNAPARQPDHAEAAARAALAMQEAAEEIAAGTPGYPRFRIGINTGPALVGNIGSPQLRGFNAMGDCVNVAARLEGVAEPGTVVIGQSTLDRIGPGAKVQPLGGLSLKGKEHPVHAYVLSGLT
;
A
#
# COMPACT_ATOMS: atom_id res chain seq x y z
N MET A 1 -39.50 -22.75 -25.97
CA MET A 1 -39.60 -22.10 -27.29
C MET A 1 -39.66 -20.59 -27.05
N PRO A 2 -38.81 -19.73 -27.63
CA PRO A 2 -37.43 -19.87 -28.17
C PRO A 2 -36.40 -19.07 -27.31
N THR A 3 -35.18 -19.56 -27.06
CA THR A 3 -33.91 -19.26 -27.77
C THR A 3 -33.68 -17.81 -28.19
N ASN A 4 -32.67 -17.16 -27.59
CA ASN A 4 -31.88 -16.18 -28.33
C ASN A 4 -30.40 -16.31 -27.93
N ASP A 5 -29.66 -16.99 -28.80
CA ASP A 5 -28.21 -16.90 -28.91
C ASP A 5 -27.85 -15.57 -29.57
N SER A 6 -26.81 -14.89 -29.08
CA SER A 6 -25.61 -14.56 -29.87
C SER A 6 -24.90 -13.30 -29.39
N THR A 7 -23.57 -13.38 -29.49
CA THR A 7 -22.56 -12.31 -29.45
C THR A 7 -22.02 -11.91 -28.07
N ALA A 8 -21.18 -12.80 -27.52
CA ALA A 8 -20.10 -12.40 -26.63
C ALA A 8 -19.11 -11.50 -27.41
N ALA A 9 -19.03 -10.22 -27.02
CA ALA A 9 -17.97 -9.31 -27.41
C ALA A 9 -16.70 -9.62 -26.60
N PRO A 10 -15.49 -9.50 -27.18
CA PRO A 10 -14.26 -9.76 -26.44
C PRO A 10 -14.00 -8.66 -25.41
N GLU A 11 -13.55 -9.07 -24.23
CA GLU A 11 -13.14 -8.22 -23.11
C GLU A 11 -12.16 -7.14 -23.56
N ALA A 12 -12.58 -5.88 -23.46
CA ALA A 12 -11.68 -4.73 -23.56
C ALA A 12 -10.81 -4.71 -22.29
N GLY A 13 -9.55 -5.11 -22.45
CA GLY A 13 -8.53 -4.97 -21.43
C GLY A 13 -8.46 -3.52 -20.91
N SER A 14 -8.38 -3.40 -19.59
CA SER A 14 -8.19 -2.15 -18.87
C SER A 14 -6.91 -1.42 -19.32
N ALA A 15 -7.06 -0.53 -20.30
CA ALA A 15 -6.06 0.48 -20.58
C ALA A 15 -6.09 1.51 -19.44
N GLY A 16 -5.01 1.59 -18.67
CA GLY A 16 -4.80 2.67 -17.71
C GLY A 16 -4.89 4.05 -18.39
N PRO A 17 -5.07 5.14 -17.62
CA PRO A 17 -5.27 6.46 -18.19
C PRO A 17 -4.09 6.84 -19.09
N GLU A 18 -4.37 7.07 -20.37
CA GLU A 18 -3.38 7.60 -21.31
C GLU A 18 -2.84 8.95 -20.79
N PRO A 19 -1.52 9.20 -20.90
CA PRO A 19 -0.97 10.49 -20.51
C PRO A 19 -1.52 11.60 -21.42
N TYR A 20 -2.02 12.66 -20.80
CA TYR A 20 -2.39 13.90 -21.47
C TYR A 20 -1.23 14.42 -22.34
N LEU A 21 -1.38 14.33 -23.66
CA LEU A 21 -0.51 14.96 -24.65
C LEU A 21 -1.14 16.29 -25.08
N PRO A 22 -0.49 17.46 -24.85
CA PRO A 22 -1.03 18.72 -25.36
C PRO A 22 -1.09 18.71 -26.91
N PRO A 23 -2.12 19.32 -27.53
CA PRO A 23 -2.39 19.15 -28.95
C PRO A 23 -1.47 20.00 -29.84
N ALA A 24 -0.93 19.36 -30.89
CA ALA A 24 -0.69 19.93 -32.23
C ALA A 24 0.10 21.25 -32.43
N THR A 25 1.12 21.58 -31.63
CA THR A 25 2.09 22.66 -31.99
C THR A 25 3.45 22.16 -32.50
N GLN A 26 3.60 20.86 -32.77
CA GLN A 26 4.88 20.25 -33.15
C GLN A 26 5.33 20.47 -34.61
N PRO A 27 4.47 20.38 -35.66
CA PRO A 27 4.95 20.51 -37.04
C PRO A 27 5.40 21.93 -37.37
N VAL A 28 4.71 22.95 -36.84
CA VAL A 28 5.07 24.37 -37.02
C VAL A 28 6.46 24.65 -36.43
N ARG A 29 6.79 24.10 -35.25
CA ARG A 29 8.11 24.27 -34.63
C ARG A 29 9.23 23.59 -35.41
N ALA A 30 8.97 22.42 -36.01
CA ALA A 30 9.95 21.73 -36.83
C ALA A 30 10.22 22.47 -38.15
N VAL A 31 9.17 22.95 -38.82
CA VAL A 31 9.29 23.77 -40.05
C VAL A 31 10.04 25.06 -39.76
N VAL A 32 9.71 25.74 -38.66
CA VAL A 32 10.42 26.95 -38.22
C VAL A 32 11.90 26.64 -37.95
N TRP A 33 12.21 25.53 -37.26
CA TRP A 33 13.61 25.15 -37.00
C TRP A 33 14.39 24.84 -38.28
N VAL A 34 13.79 24.12 -39.24
CA VAL A 34 14.41 23.86 -40.55
C VAL A 34 14.62 25.15 -41.34
N MET A 35 13.66 26.08 -41.31
CA MET A 35 13.80 27.40 -41.93
C MET A 35 14.96 28.20 -41.34
N HIS A 36 15.14 28.18 -40.02
CA HIS A 36 16.26 28.85 -39.35
C HIS A 36 17.62 28.22 -39.71
N LEU A 37 17.64 26.93 -40.00
CA LEU A 37 18.83 26.21 -40.46
C LEU A 37 19.14 26.45 -41.95
N ALA A 38 18.11 26.67 -42.78
CA ALA A 38 18.30 26.95 -44.20
C ALA A 38 18.69 28.41 -44.49
N LEU A 39 18.31 29.34 -43.60
CA LEU A 39 18.49 30.78 -43.79
C LEU A 39 19.96 31.21 -43.98
N PRO A 40 20.94 30.71 -43.20
CA PRO A 40 22.33 31.10 -43.40
C PRO A 40 22.93 30.61 -44.72
N MET A 41 22.55 29.41 -45.18
CA MET A 41 22.97 28.91 -46.49
C MET A 41 22.38 29.71 -47.64
N LEU A 42 21.14 30.19 -47.51
CA LEU A 42 20.55 31.11 -48.47
C LEU A 42 21.26 32.48 -48.46
N GLY A 43 21.65 32.96 -47.28
CA GLY A 43 22.49 34.16 -47.12
C GLY A 43 23.87 34.01 -47.77
N LEU A 44 24.54 32.87 -47.57
CA LEU A 44 25.82 32.55 -48.20
C LEU A 44 25.67 32.49 -49.72
N TRP A 45 24.65 31.79 -50.23
CA TRP A 45 24.35 31.73 -51.66
C TRP A 45 24.16 33.14 -52.25
N LEU A 46 23.40 34.00 -51.58
CA LEU A 46 23.17 35.38 -52.03
C LEU A 46 24.48 36.19 -52.08
N LEU A 47 25.33 36.09 -51.05
CA LEU A 47 26.62 36.78 -51.00
C LEU A 47 27.57 36.30 -52.11
N LEU A 48 27.59 34.99 -52.40
CA LEU A 48 28.43 34.43 -53.46
C LEU A 48 27.87 34.72 -54.86
N ALA A 49 26.56 34.71 -55.04
CA ALA A 49 25.89 34.99 -56.31
C ALA A 49 25.93 36.49 -56.69
N GLN A 50 26.01 37.39 -55.72
CA GLN A 50 26.05 38.84 -55.92
C GLN A 50 27.34 39.44 -55.32
N PRO A 51 28.46 39.46 -56.07
CA PRO A 51 29.74 39.95 -55.57
C PRO A 51 29.71 41.40 -55.03
N ARG A 52 28.78 42.23 -55.53
CA ARG A 52 28.57 43.61 -55.03
C ARG A 52 28.11 43.65 -53.57
N LEU A 53 27.38 42.63 -53.12
CA LEU A 53 26.94 42.51 -51.74
C LEU A 53 28.04 41.96 -50.83
N ASN A 54 28.97 41.17 -51.36
CA ASN A 54 30.07 40.57 -50.59
C ASN A 54 31.24 41.54 -50.37
N ALA A 55 30.98 42.66 -49.71
CA ALA A 55 31.98 43.70 -49.47
C ALA A 55 33.15 43.21 -48.60
N ARG A 56 34.35 43.75 -48.85
CA ARG A 56 35.52 43.52 -47.99
C ARG A 56 35.47 44.45 -46.77
N TRP A 57 35.39 43.86 -45.59
CA TRP A 57 35.43 44.52 -44.30
C TRP A 57 36.53 43.89 -43.42
N GLN A 58 37.64 44.60 -43.25
CA GLN A 58 38.77 44.13 -42.44
C GLN A 58 38.85 44.89 -41.12
N ASP A 59 38.62 44.19 -40.02
CA ASP A 59 38.73 44.71 -38.65
C ASP A 59 39.40 43.65 -37.76
N ASN A 60 40.70 43.81 -37.54
CA ASN A 60 41.49 42.83 -36.80
C ASN A 60 41.13 42.79 -35.30
N PRO A 61 40.93 43.93 -34.60
CA PRO A 61 40.44 43.91 -33.21
C PRO A 61 39.07 43.24 -33.05
N ALA A 62 38.10 43.55 -33.92
CA ALA A 62 36.77 42.96 -33.83
C ALA A 62 36.82 41.44 -34.05
N HIS A 63 37.59 40.99 -35.05
CA HIS A 63 37.81 39.56 -35.30
C HIS A 63 38.47 38.85 -34.11
N PHE A 64 39.56 39.43 -33.58
CA PHE A 64 40.28 38.88 -32.43
C PHE A 64 39.33 38.66 -31.24
N TRP A 65 38.60 39.70 -30.82
CA TRP A 65 37.73 39.61 -29.65
C TRP A 65 36.55 38.67 -29.88
N LEU A 66 35.94 38.70 -31.06
CA LEU A 66 34.83 37.81 -31.42
C LEU A 66 35.25 36.33 -31.26
N ILE A 67 36.37 35.95 -31.86
CA ILE A 67 36.85 34.57 -31.82
C ILE A 67 37.34 34.16 -30.43
N ASN A 68 38.01 35.05 -29.70
CA ASN A 68 38.48 34.72 -28.36
C ASN A 68 37.32 34.57 -27.35
N VAL A 69 36.26 35.37 -27.47
CA VAL A 69 35.05 35.19 -26.64
C VAL A 69 34.43 33.82 -26.91
N VAL A 70 34.30 33.42 -28.19
CA VAL A 70 33.81 32.09 -28.56
C VAL A 70 34.72 30.98 -28.04
N ALA A 71 36.04 31.17 -28.09
CA ALA A 71 37.02 30.23 -27.53
C ALA A 71 36.86 30.09 -26.01
N VAL A 72 36.65 31.18 -25.28
CA VAL A 72 36.41 31.16 -23.82
C VAL A 72 35.09 30.49 -23.48
N ILE A 73 34.00 30.79 -24.20
CA ILE A 73 32.71 30.11 -24.01
C ILE A 73 32.88 28.60 -24.24
N SER A 74 33.58 28.21 -25.30
CA SER A 74 33.86 26.82 -25.62
C SER A 74 34.72 26.15 -24.54
N LEU A 75 35.73 26.85 -24.00
CA LEU A 75 36.57 26.34 -22.92
C LEU A 75 35.74 26.07 -21.65
N VAL A 76 34.86 27.01 -21.28
CA VAL A 76 33.97 26.86 -20.12
C VAL A 76 33.01 25.68 -20.32
N LEU A 77 32.34 25.61 -21.47
CA LEU A 77 31.47 24.48 -21.81
C LEU A 77 32.23 23.15 -21.77
N GLY A 78 33.42 23.09 -22.39
CA GLY A 78 34.28 21.92 -22.39
C GLY A 78 34.68 21.49 -20.98
N ALA A 79 35.04 22.43 -20.10
CA ALA A 79 35.37 22.15 -18.71
C ALA A 79 34.16 21.62 -17.91
N LEU A 80 32.98 22.20 -18.11
CA LEU A 80 31.75 21.76 -17.46
C LEU A 80 31.37 20.33 -17.90
N VAL A 81 31.33 20.06 -19.21
CA VAL A 81 31.06 18.73 -19.74
C VAL A 81 32.13 17.73 -19.29
N SER A 82 33.40 18.13 -19.26
CA SER A 82 34.52 17.28 -18.82
C SER A 82 34.41 16.86 -17.36
N ARG A 83 33.96 17.78 -16.47
CA ARG A 83 33.66 17.46 -15.06
C ARG A 83 32.51 16.46 -14.96
N SER A 84 31.43 16.67 -15.71
CA SER A 84 30.29 15.74 -15.74
C SER A 84 30.70 14.37 -16.30
N ALA A 85 31.53 14.32 -17.34
CA ALA A 85 32.07 13.08 -17.91
C ALA A 85 32.90 12.30 -16.87
N SER A 86 33.74 12.98 -16.10
CA SER A 86 34.54 12.37 -15.03
C SER A 86 33.68 11.88 -13.87
N ARG A 87 32.67 12.64 -13.44
CA ARG A 87 31.75 12.23 -12.36
C ARG A 87 30.89 11.02 -12.74
N ARG A 88 30.40 10.99 -13.97
CA ARG A 88 29.50 9.94 -14.46
C ARG A 88 30.22 8.75 -15.10
N ALA A 89 31.55 8.84 -15.26
CA ALA A 89 32.34 7.91 -16.06
C ALA A 89 31.67 7.61 -17.42
N ASP A 90 31.33 8.66 -18.16
CA ASP A 90 30.57 8.56 -19.42
C ASP A 90 31.43 8.90 -20.63
N ALA A 91 31.54 7.95 -21.57
CA ALA A 91 32.38 8.08 -22.75
C ALA A 91 31.87 9.13 -23.74
N ARG A 92 30.54 9.28 -23.88
CA ARG A 92 29.97 10.26 -24.82
C ARG A 92 30.17 11.67 -24.29
N LEU A 93 29.94 11.92 -23.00
CA LEU A 93 30.24 13.22 -22.39
C LEU A 93 31.73 13.55 -22.51
N LEU A 94 32.62 12.58 -22.35
CA LEU A 94 34.04 12.79 -22.59
C LEU A 94 34.30 13.26 -24.02
N LEU A 95 33.76 12.58 -25.03
CA LEU A 95 33.93 12.95 -26.44
C LEU A 95 33.34 14.33 -26.75
N VAL A 96 32.14 14.64 -26.25
CA VAL A 96 31.52 15.97 -26.39
C VAL A 96 32.40 17.05 -25.73
N SER A 97 33.01 16.77 -24.57
CA SER A 97 33.94 17.72 -23.95
C SER A 97 35.17 18.01 -24.83
N LEU A 98 35.66 17.00 -25.56
CA LEU A 98 36.80 17.16 -26.47
C LEU A 98 36.43 17.97 -27.73
N VAL A 99 35.17 17.92 -28.19
CA VAL A 99 34.66 18.84 -29.24
C VAL A 99 34.85 20.28 -28.81
N PHE A 100 34.38 20.63 -27.61
CA PHE A 100 34.46 22.00 -27.08
C PHE A 100 35.90 22.43 -26.77
N LEU A 101 36.69 21.56 -26.13
CA LEU A 101 38.09 21.87 -25.79
C LEU A 101 38.97 21.99 -27.03
N GLY A 102 38.74 21.15 -28.05
CA GLY A 102 39.47 21.22 -29.31
C GLY A 102 39.13 22.50 -30.06
N SER A 103 37.84 22.80 -30.19
CA SER A 103 37.36 24.05 -30.78
C SER A 103 37.95 25.27 -30.06
N ALA A 104 37.90 25.30 -28.72
CA ALA A 104 38.46 26.39 -27.92
C ALA A 104 39.95 26.61 -28.18
N GLY A 105 40.75 25.52 -28.19
CA GLY A 105 42.18 25.60 -28.40
C GLY A 105 42.55 26.16 -29.78
N PHE A 106 41.95 25.62 -30.84
CA PHE A 106 42.23 26.07 -32.21
C PHE A 106 41.68 27.47 -32.52
N PHE A 107 40.52 27.85 -31.97
CA PHE A 107 40.01 29.22 -32.10
C PHE A 107 40.86 30.22 -31.35
N PHE A 108 41.39 29.86 -30.18
CA PHE A 108 42.35 30.70 -29.48
C PHE A 108 43.62 30.93 -30.31
N VAL A 109 44.19 29.87 -30.91
CA VAL A 109 45.34 30.00 -31.82
C VAL A 109 44.98 30.80 -33.09
N HIS A 110 43.81 30.59 -33.68
CA HIS A 110 43.32 31.38 -34.82
C HIS A 110 43.20 32.88 -34.46
N GLY A 111 42.68 33.19 -33.27
CA GLY A 111 42.64 34.54 -32.72
C GLY A 111 44.04 35.14 -32.56
N LEU A 112 44.98 34.43 -31.94
CA LEU A 112 46.37 34.92 -31.75
C LEU A 112 47.11 35.15 -33.08
N THR A 113 46.84 34.31 -34.08
CA THR A 113 47.45 34.42 -35.42
C THR A 113 46.80 35.47 -36.31
N THR A 114 45.76 36.15 -35.84
CA THR A 114 45.14 37.30 -36.52
C THR A 114 46.20 38.35 -36.86
N PRO A 115 46.23 38.88 -38.10
CA PRO A 115 47.20 39.90 -38.49
C PRO A 115 47.20 41.09 -37.54
N LYS A 116 48.39 41.61 -37.21
CA LYS A 116 48.61 42.74 -36.30
C LYS A 116 48.22 42.50 -34.83
N VAL A 117 47.97 41.25 -34.43
CA VAL A 117 47.80 40.87 -33.01
C VAL A 117 49.13 40.38 -32.45
N VAL A 118 49.52 39.12 -32.74
CA VAL A 118 50.85 38.58 -32.40
C VAL A 118 51.77 38.58 -33.62
N LEU A 119 51.24 38.22 -34.79
CA LEU A 119 51.99 38.20 -36.04
C LEU A 119 51.84 39.54 -36.77
N GLY A 120 52.95 40.05 -37.33
CA GLY A 120 52.96 41.33 -38.05
C GLY A 120 52.18 41.34 -39.39
N GLY A 121 51.80 40.16 -39.91
CA GLY A 121 51.10 40.04 -41.19
C GLY A 121 50.35 38.70 -41.33
N PRO A 122 49.69 38.47 -42.48
CA PRO A 122 48.93 37.23 -42.73
C PRO A 122 49.85 36.01 -42.80
N SER A 123 49.37 34.89 -42.26
CA SER A 123 50.11 33.62 -42.20
C SER A 123 49.24 32.44 -42.65
N ARG A 124 49.86 31.35 -43.13
CA ARG A 124 49.14 30.10 -43.43
C ARG A 124 48.49 29.50 -42.18
N GLY A 125 49.11 29.68 -41.02
CA GLY A 125 48.58 29.26 -39.73
C GLY A 125 47.26 29.95 -39.39
N PHE A 126 47.11 31.23 -39.74
CA PHE A 126 45.84 31.95 -39.59
C PHE A 126 44.72 31.30 -40.42
N ASP A 127 44.98 31.04 -41.71
CA ASP A 127 44.01 30.44 -42.64
C ASP A 127 43.62 29.02 -42.19
N LEU A 128 44.59 28.20 -41.78
CA LEU A 128 44.40 26.77 -41.50
C LEU A 128 43.97 26.44 -40.07
N SER A 129 44.14 27.35 -39.10
CA SER A 129 43.81 27.03 -37.69
C SER A 129 42.34 26.71 -37.48
N HIS A 130 41.43 27.43 -38.16
CA HIS A 130 40.00 27.17 -38.02
C HIS A 130 39.54 25.86 -38.71
N PRO A 131 39.88 25.51 -39.96
CA PRO A 131 39.43 24.28 -40.59
C PRO A 131 40.04 23.05 -39.92
N VAL A 132 41.30 23.13 -39.45
CA VAL A 132 41.92 22.03 -38.69
C VAL A 132 41.21 21.83 -37.35
N GLY A 133 40.92 22.91 -36.63
CA GLY A 133 40.17 22.84 -35.37
C GLY A 133 38.78 22.23 -35.54
N LEU A 134 38.05 22.67 -36.57
CA LEU A 134 36.72 22.14 -36.90
C LEU A 134 36.77 20.68 -37.34
N LEU A 135 37.79 20.26 -38.09
CA LEU A 135 37.95 18.86 -38.51
C LEU A 135 38.20 17.94 -37.30
N VAL A 136 39.09 18.35 -36.39
CA VAL A 136 39.36 17.62 -35.14
C VAL A 136 38.08 17.55 -34.29
N ALA A 137 37.37 18.67 -34.15
CA ALA A 137 36.11 18.72 -33.42
C ALA A 137 35.00 17.89 -34.09
N ALA A 138 34.94 17.84 -35.43
CA ALA A 138 34.00 17.03 -36.19
C ALA A 138 34.21 15.53 -35.96
N ALA A 139 35.47 15.08 -35.88
CA ALA A 139 35.81 13.70 -35.58
C ALA A 139 35.30 13.30 -34.18
N PHE A 140 35.50 14.14 -33.17
CA PHE A 140 34.95 13.91 -31.83
C PHE A 140 33.43 14.00 -31.78
N ALA A 141 32.82 14.93 -32.53
CA ALA A 141 31.38 15.09 -32.62
C ALA A 141 30.73 13.83 -33.21
N PHE A 142 31.26 13.33 -34.31
CA PHE A 142 30.82 12.07 -34.92
C PHE A 142 31.02 10.88 -33.99
N ALA A 143 32.20 10.73 -33.38
CA ALA A 143 32.47 9.67 -32.42
C ALA A 143 31.51 9.71 -31.22
N SER A 144 31.15 10.90 -30.74
CA SER A 144 30.19 11.08 -29.64
C SER A 144 28.77 10.64 -30.01
N ALA A 145 28.39 10.77 -31.29
CA ALA A 145 27.08 10.43 -31.80
C ALA A 145 26.90 8.92 -32.03
N LEU A 146 27.99 8.16 -32.13
CA LEU A 146 27.95 6.71 -32.33
C LEU A 146 27.21 5.98 -31.19
N PRO A 147 26.51 4.87 -31.50
CA PRO A 147 25.94 3.99 -30.49
C PRO A 147 27.06 3.16 -29.84
N LEU A 148 27.76 3.76 -28.88
CA LEU A 148 28.84 3.08 -28.16
C LEU A 148 28.27 2.00 -27.23
N GLY A 149 28.59 0.73 -27.52
CA GLY A 149 28.38 -0.37 -26.58
C GLY A 149 29.36 -0.32 -25.40
N GLU A 150 29.17 -1.16 -24.39
CA GLU A 150 29.95 -1.12 -23.14
C GLU A 150 31.46 -1.28 -23.36
N ARG A 151 31.87 -2.20 -24.24
CA ARG A 151 33.29 -2.43 -24.58
C ARG A 151 33.93 -1.19 -25.22
N ALA A 152 33.23 -0.56 -26.17
CA ALA A 152 33.69 0.63 -26.86
C ALA A 152 33.74 1.84 -25.92
N ALA A 153 32.70 2.04 -25.10
CA ALA A 153 32.67 3.09 -24.09
C ALA A 153 33.79 2.93 -23.05
N GLY A 154 34.03 1.70 -22.59
CA GLY A 154 35.12 1.38 -21.67
C GLY A 154 36.50 1.65 -22.28
N ALA A 155 36.70 1.34 -23.57
CA ALA A 155 37.95 1.66 -24.27
C ALA A 155 38.20 3.18 -24.33
N VAL A 156 37.18 3.97 -24.69
CA VAL A 156 37.26 5.45 -24.72
C VAL A 156 37.61 6.01 -23.33
N LEU A 157 36.99 5.49 -22.27
CA LEU A 157 37.24 5.94 -20.90
C LEU A 157 38.63 5.56 -20.38
N ARG A 158 39.16 4.38 -20.74
CA ARG A 158 40.54 3.99 -20.43
C ARG A 158 41.54 4.94 -21.10
N SER A 159 41.25 5.35 -22.34
CA SER A 159 42.08 6.29 -23.09
C SER A 159 41.84 7.75 -22.73
N ARG A 160 41.08 8.09 -21.67
CA ARG A 160 40.69 9.49 -21.36
C ARG A 160 41.88 10.45 -21.19
N ASN A 161 42.92 10.01 -20.50
CA ASN A 161 44.10 10.84 -20.24
C ASN A 161 44.93 10.98 -21.51
N LEU A 162 45.03 9.89 -22.29
CA LEU A 162 45.69 9.89 -23.59
C LEU A 162 44.98 10.85 -24.57
N LEU A 163 43.65 10.79 -24.68
CA LEU A 163 42.87 11.65 -25.57
C LEU A 163 43.00 13.13 -25.19
N ARG A 164 42.89 13.46 -23.89
CA ARG A 164 43.07 14.84 -23.41
C ARG A 164 44.51 15.33 -23.62
N GLY A 165 45.50 14.49 -23.30
CA GLY A 165 46.92 14.80 -23.49
C GLY A 165 47.28 14.97 -24.96
N ALA A 166 46.79 14.10 -25.83
CA ALA A 166 46.99 14.19 -27.28
C ALA A 166 46.36 15.46 -27.86
N LEU A 167 45.15 15.81 -27.45
CA LEU A 167 44.50 17.06 -27.88
C LEU A 167 45.27 18.29 -27.39
N ALA A 168 45.69 18.32 -26.12
CA ALA A 168 46.46 19.43 -25.57
C ALA A 168 47.83 19.57 -26.25
N ALA A 169 48.52 18.45 -26.51
CA ALA A 169 49.78 18.42 -27.24
C ALA A 169 49.59 18.88 -28.70
N LEU A 170 48.51 18.46 -29.36
CA LEU A 170 48.16 18.89 -30.73
C LEU A 170 47.93 20.40 -30.79
N VAL A 171 47.10 20.96 -29.91
CA VAL A 171 46.81 22.41 -29.86
C VAL A 171 48.07 23.20 -29.54
N THR A 172 48.86 22.77 -28.56
CA THR A 172 50.09 23.47 -28.13
C THR A 172 51.15 23.42 -29.23
N GLY A 173 51.36 22.26 -29.83
CA GLY A 173 52.28 22.08 -30.96
C GLY A 173 51.86 22.89 -32.18
N TRP A 174 50.56 22.92 -32.49
CA TRP A 174 50.00 23.75 -33.56
C TRP A 174 50.20 25.24 -33.29
N GLY A 175 49.94 25.70 -32.07
CA GLY A 175 50.18 27.07 -31.63
C GLY A 175 51.64 27.47 -31.79
N ALA A 176 52.57 26.64 -31.33
CA ALA A 176 54.01 26.87 -31.50
C ALA A 176 54.41 26.93 -32.99
N ALA A 177 53.90 25.99 -33.80
CA ALA A 177 54.19 25.94 -35.24
C ALA A 177 53.68 27.18 -36.00
N CYS A 178 52.58 27.79 -35.54
CA CYS A 178 51.99 28.99 -36.15
C CYS A 178 52.62 30.30 -35.63
N LEU A 179 52.96 30.37 -34.34
CA LEU A 179 53.37 31.61 -33.68
C LEU A 179 54.90 31.83 -33.68
N VAL A 180 55.71 30.78 -33.79
CA VAL A 180 57.17 30.88 -33.85
C VAL A 180 57.60 31.11 -35.31
N PRO A 181 58.11 32.30 -35.69
CA PRO A 181 58.50 32.58 -37.06
C PRO A 181 59.63 31.65 -37.53
N GLY A 182 59.47 31.04 -38.71
CA GLY A 182 60.49 30.20 -39.33
C GLY A 182 60.58 28.76 -38.81
N LEU A 183 59.85 28.40 -37.74
CA LEU A 183 59.82 27.02 -37.22
C LEU A 183 59.15 26.05 -38.18
N THR A 184 58.05 26.49 -38.81
CA THR A 184 57.34 25.72 -39.84
C THR A 184 56.81 26.65 -40.95
N PRO A 185 56.44 26.11 -42.13
CA PRO A 185 55.78 26.86 -43.19
C PRO A 185 54.45 27.51 -42.78
N LEU A 186 53.88 27.15 -41.62
CA LEU A 186 52.62 27.73 -41.13
C LEU A 186 52.78 29.20 -40.72
N SER A 187 53.97 29.62 -40.28
CA SER A 187 54.26 31.03 -39.99
C SER A 187 54.50 31.88 -41.25
N ALA A 188 54.64 31.26 -42.42
CA ALA A 188 54.90 31.95 -43.68
C ALA A 188 53.62 32.55 -44.30
N ARG A 189 53.79 33.48 -45.25
CA ARG A 189 52.66 34.10 -45.96
C ARG A 189 51.82 33.06 -46.72
N PRO A 190 50.49 33.19 -46.69
CA PRO A 190 49.61 32.31 -47.45
C PRO A 190 49.70 32.58 -48.96
N PRO A 191 49.35 31.58 -49.80
CA PRO A 191 49.20 31.79 -51.24
C PRO A 191 48.07 32.79 -51.55
N ALA A 192 48.04 33.33 -52.77
CA ALA A 192 47.12 34.42 -53.15
C ALA A 192 45.63 34.07 -53.00
N HIS A 193 45.27 32.79 -53.12
CA HIS A 193 43.92 32.26 -52.93
C HIS A 193 43.60 31.85 -51.47
N GLY A 194 44.52 32.07 -50.52
CA GLY A 194 44.42 31.54 -49.15
C GLY A 194 44.84 30.08 -49.03
N ALA A 195 45.21 29.61 -47.84
CA ALA A 195 45.50 28.19 -47.61
C ALA A 195 44.24 27.41 -47.23
N ASP A 196 44.09 26.19 -47.76
CA ASP A 196 42.96 25.29 -47.50
C ASP A 196 43.41 23.87 -47.11
N LEU A 197 42.45 23.04 -46.67
CA LEU A 197 42.66 21.60 -46.46
C LEU A 197 42.08 20.73 -47.59
N GLY A 198 41.69 21.34 -48.71
CA GLY A 198 40.99 20.69 -49.82
C GLY A 198 39.81 19.80 -49.35
N GLY A 199 39.83 18.53 -49.75
CA GLY A 199 38.74 17.57 -49.46
C GLY A 199 38.50 17.28 -47.96
N ALA A 200 39.42 17.64 -47.06
CA ALA A 200 39.23 17.40 -45.63
C ALA A 200 38.14 18.30 -45.01
N GLU A 201 37.89 19.47 -45.58
CA GLU A 201 36.78 20.35 -45.17
C GLU A 201 35.43 19.72 -45.49
N LEU A 202 35.30 19.08 -46.66
CA LEU A 202 34.11 18.28 -47.02
C LEU A 202 33.89 17.11 -46.05
N LEU A 203 34.98 16.48 -45.59
CA LEU A 203 34.89 15.45 -44.56
C LEU A 203 34.36 16.02 -43.23
N ALA A 204 34.81 17.21 -42.81
CA ALA A 204 34.29 17.86 -41.60
C ALA A 204 32.78 18.15 -41.72
N VAL A 205 32.32 18.68 -42.87
CA VAL A 205 30.90 18.89 -43.16
C VAL A 205 30.11 17.58 -43.05
N ALA A 206 30.61 16.51 -43.68
CA ALA A 206 29.97 15.20 -43.64
C ALA A 206 29.88 14.63 -42.21
N LEU A 207 30.95 14.75 -41.43
CA LEU A 207 31.00 14.27 -40.04
C LEU A 207 30.06 15.04 -39.12
N TYR A 208 30.01 16.37 -39.21
CA TYR A 208 29.06 17.18 -38.45
C TYR A 208 27.61 16.92 -38.86
N GLY A 209 27.32 16.81 -40.16
CA GLY A 209 26.01 16.46 -40.67
C GLY A 209 25.54 15.08 -40.17
N ALA A 210 26.42 14.07 -40.25
CA ALA A 210 26.14 12.74 -39.72
C ALA A 210 25.91 12.78 -38.20
N ALA A 211 26.75 13.51 -37.45
CA ALA A 211 26.59 13.69 -36.01
C ALA A 211 25.24 14.36 -35.68
N ALA A 212 24.86 15.42 -36.39
CA ALA A 212 23.59 16.12 -36.20
C ALA A 212 22.40 15.18 -36.43
N VAL A 213 22.40 14.41 -37.52
CA VAL A 213 21.33 13.43 -37.82
C VAL A 213 21.25 12.34 -36.75
N MET A 214 22.39 11.82 -36.30
CA MET A 214 22.45 10.76 -35.29
C MET A 214 21.99 11.24 -33.92
N VAL A 215 22.41 12.42 -33.48
CA VAL A 215 21.94 13.05 -32.25
C VAL A 215 20.47 13.45 -32.36
N PHE A 216 19.98 13.85 -33.54
CA PHE A 216 18.56 14.12 -33.77
C PHE A 216 17.71 12.84 -33.65
N ARG A 217 18.18 11.72 -34.21
CA ARG A 217 17.53 10.41 -34.01
C ARG A 217 17.49 10.02 -32.53
N LEU A 218 18.55 10.33 -31.78
CA LEU A 218 18.57 10.15 -30.33
C LEU A 218 17.54 11.05 -29.63
N HIS A 219 17.46 12.33 -30.00
CA HIS A 219 16.48 13.28 -29.48
C HIS A 219 15.04 12.85 -29.76
N ARG A 220 14.74 12.31 -30.96
CA ARG A 220 13.41 11.77 -31.27
C ARG A 220 13.00 10.61 -30.35
N ARG A 221 13.96 9.83 -29.87
CA ARG A 221 13.70 8.75 -28.90
C ARG A 221 13.68 9.27 -27.45
N ARG A 222 14.38 10.37 -27.17
CA ARG A 222 14.58 10.95 -25.84
C ARG A 222 14.61 12.48 -25.94
N PRO A 223 13.46 13.15 -25.92
CA PRO A 223 13.42 14.60 -26.11
C PRO A 223 14.12 15.30 -24.94
N ALA A 224 15.15 16.06 -25.26
CA ALA A 224 15.90 16.88 -24.31
C ALA A 224 16.43 18.16 -24.97
N ALA A 225 16.34 19.28 -24.24
CA ALA A 225 16.74 20.61 -24.73
C ALA A 225 18.22 20.68 -25.12
N MET A 226 19.10 20.02 -24.35
CA MET A 226 20.54 19.98 -24.67
C MET A 226 20.85 19.18 -25.94
N LEU A 227 20.08 18.11 -26.23
CA LEU A 227 20.28 17.32 -27.44
C LEU A 227 19.90 18.13 -28.69
N ILE A 228 18.76 18.83 -28.68
CA ILE A 228 18.38 19.68 -29.83
C ILE A 228 19.34 20.86 -30.01
N SER A 229 19.92 21.36 -28.93
CA SER A 229 20.97 22.38 -28.98
C SER A 229 22.26 21.88 -29.59
N LEU A 230 22.65 20.64 -29.30
CA LEU A 230 23.81 20.01 -29.92
C LEU A 230 23.57 19.71 -31.41
N VAL A 231 22.36 19.27 -31.79
CA VAL A 231 21.98 19.10 -33.21
C VAL A 231 22.09 20.43 -33.95
N THR A 232 21.51 21.49 -33.39
CA THR A 232 21.54 22.83 -33.98
C THR A 232 22.98 23.32 -34.10
N ALA A 233 23.80 23.16 -33.06
CA ALA A 233 25.21 23.55 -33.10
C ALA A 233 26.01 22.78 -34.15
N TYR A 234 25.84 21.45 -34.27
CA TYR A 234 26.54 20.66 -35.28
C TYR A 234 26.12 21.04 -36.70
N ALA A 235 24.84 21.33 -36.94
CA ALA A 235 24.40 21.82 -38.23
C ALA A 235 24.98 23.21 -38.56
N LEU A 236 24.94 24.15 -37.61
CA LEU A 236 25.55 25.47 -37.78
C LEU A 236 27.07 25.36 -38.00
N LEU A 237 27.77 24.43 -37.34
CA LEU A 237 29.20 24.18 -37.56
C LEU A 237 29.47 23.59 -38.95
N ALA A 238 28.62 22.70 -39.46
CA ALA A 238 28.73 22.20 -40.82
C ALA A 238 28.57 23.32 -41.85
N GLU A 239 27.56 24.18 -41.66
CA GLU A 239 27.34 25.38 -42.48
C GLU A 239 28.49 26.38 -42.38
N ALA A 240 29.04 26.56 -41.18
CA ALA A 240 30.19 27.42 -40.95
C ALA A 240 31.41 26.92 -41.73
N VAL A 241 31.68 25.60 -41.74
CA VAL A 241 32.73 25.01 -42.59
C VAL A 241 32.47 25.33 -44.06
N VAL A 242 31.25 25.13 -44.57
CA VAL A 242 30.89 25.46 -45.97
C VAL A 242 31.12 26.95 -46.30
N ALA A 243 30.77 27.86 -45.39
CA ALA A 243 31.04 29.29 -45.57
C ALA A 243 32.55 29.60 -45.59
N GLY A 244 33.33 28.89 -44.77
CA GLY A 244 34.80 28.98 -44.72
C GLY A 244 35.49 28.56 -46.03
N MET A 245 34.91 27.61 -46.78
CA MET A 245 35.41 27.14 -48.09
C MET A 245 35.36 28.22 -49.18
N SER A 246 34.74 29.38 -48.92
CA SER A 246 34.74 30.48 -49.89
C SER A 246 36.12 31.16 -50.01
N HIS A 247 37.01 31.00 -49.03
CA HIS A 247 38.38 31.56 -48.99
C HIS A 247 38.50 33.09 -49.25
N HIS A 248 37.41 33.84 -49.13
CA HIS A 248 37.39 35.30 -49.26
C HIS A 248 37.65 35.96 -47.90
N ASN A 249 38.88 35.86 -47.38
CA ASN A 249 39.24 36.45 -46.09
C ASN A 249 38.84 37.94 -46.02
N TRP A 250 38.20 38.33 -44.91
CA TRP A 250 37.68 39.68 -44.67
C TRP A 250 36.47 40.09 -45.52
N HIS A 251 35.83 39.20 -46.28
CA HIS A 251 34.56 39.50 -46.94
C HIS A 251 33.35 39.16 -46.05
N LEU A 252 32.16 39.67 -46.38
CA LEU A 252 30.94 39.36 -45.62
C LEU A 252 30.62 37.85 -45.58
N SER A 253 30.93 37.10 -46.63
CA SER A 253 30.81 35.63 -46.64
C SER A 253 31.70 34.95 -45.60
N TRP A 254 32.87 35.54 -45.32
CA TRP A 254 33.79 35.10 -44.28
C TRP A 254 33.33 35.54 -42.88
N TRP A 255 32.75 36.73 -42.73
CA TRP A 255 32.11 37.14 -41.48
C TRP A 255 30.88 36.28 -41.14
N LEU A 256 30.14 35.82 -42.15
CA LEU A 256 29.02 34.90 -41.97
C LEU A 256 29.47 33.60 -41.28
N TRP A 257 30.63 33.04 -41.64
CA TRP A 257 31.21 31.88 -40.95
C TRP A 257 31.40 32.16 -39.44
N HIS A 258 31.92 33.33 -39.07
CA HIS A 258 32.11 33.72 -37.66
C HIS A 258 30.78 33.89 -36.91
N VAL A 259 29.76 34.44 -37.57
CA VAL A 259 28.41 34.57 -37.01
C VAL A 259 27.82 33.19 -36.75
N LEU A 260 27.89 32.28 -37.72
CA LEU A 260 27.39 30.90 -37.59
C LEU A 260 28.10 30.15 -36.46
N LEU A 261 29.42 30.28 -36.41
CA LEU A 261 30.24 29.74 -35.34
C LEU A 261 29.79 30.26 -33.96
N THR A 262 29.67 31.58 -33.83
CA THR A 262 29.27 32.23 -32.58
C THR A 262 27.90 31.77 -32.13
N LEU A 263 26.93 31.70 -33.05
CA LEU A 263 25.59 31.20 -32.78
C LEU A 263 25.59 29.75 -32.33
N ALA A 264 26.42 28.89 -32.93
CA ALA A 264 26.51 27.48 -32.57
C ALA A 264 26.88 27.29 -31.09
N PHE A 265 27.94 27.97 -30.62
CA PHE A 265 28.38 27.87 -29.23
C PHE A 265 27.50 28.66 -28.27
N ALA A 266 27.02 29.84 -28.67
CA ALA A 266 26.10 30.65 -27.85
C ALA A 266 24.78 29.91 -27.59
N PHE A 267 24.26 29.16 -28.57
CA PHE A 267 23.04 28.38 -28.40
C PHE A 267 23.23 27.26 -27.37
N VAL A 268 24.35 26.53 -27.43
CA VAL A 268 24.67 25.50 -26.43
C VAL A 268 24.89 26.13 -25.05
N ALA A 269 25.60 27.26 -24.97
CA ALA A 269 25.81 27.99 -23.72
C ALA A 269 24.50 28.50 -23.11
N TYR A 270 23.60 29.02 -23.93
CA TYR A 270 22.29 29.47 -23.51
C TYR A 270 21.42 28.31 -23.02
N SER A 271 21.40 27.18 -23.73
CA SER A 271 20.66 25.99 -23.29
C SER A 271 21.22 25.44 -21.97
N ALA A 272 22.55 25.41 -21.82
CA ALA A 272 23.22 25.05 -20.59
C ALA A 272 22.82 26.02 -19.44
N HIS A 273 22.82 27.33 -19.69
CA HIS A 273 22.42 28.32 -18.69
C HIS A 273 20.94 28.18 -18.28
N LEU A 274 20.04 27.98 -19.25
CA LEU A 274 18.61 27.82 -18.99
C LEU A 274 18.33 26.55 -18.16
N GLN A 275 19.02 25.46 -18.45
CA GLN A 275 18.89 24.23 -17.67
C GLN A 275 19.41 24.41 -16.25
N PHE A 276 20.54 25.12 -16.08
CA PHE A 276 21.07 25.47 -14.76
C PHE A 276 20.07 26.31 -13.94
N ARG A 277 19.41 27.30 -14.56
CA ARG A 277 18.39 28.12 -13.86
C ARG A 277 17.15 27.34 -13.45
N ARG A 278 16.79 26.28 -14.19
CA ARG A 278 15.64 25.42 -13.87
C ARG A 278 15.95 24.40 -12.78
N GLU A 279 17.12 23.77 -12.86
CA GLU A 279 17.49 22.65 -11.97
C GLU A 279 18.24 23.10 -10.71
N GLY A 280 18.77 24.33 -10.67
CA GLY A 280 19.47 24.91 -9.52
C GLY A 280 20.83 24.27 -9.22
N SER A 281 21.26 23.26 -9.99
CA SER A 281 22.55 22.60 -9.84
C SER A 281 23.23 22.37 -11.20
N GLY A 282 24.56 22.43 -11.21
CA GLY A 282 25.36 22.08 -12.39
C GLY A 282 25.60 20.57 -12.53
N ALA A 283 25.11 19.76 -11.58
CA ALA A 283 25.40 18.33 -11.52
C ALA A 283 24.63 17.52 -12.59
N GLY A 284 23.43 17.97 -12.97
CA GLY A 284 22.54 17.30 -13.93
C GLY A 284 22.57 17.85 -15.37
N LEU A 285 23.31 18.93 -15.61
CA LEU A 285 23.22 19.74 -16.83
C LEU A 285 23.34 18.98 -18.16
N PHE A 286 24.17 17.93 -18.16
CA PHE A 286 24.47 17.14 -19.35
C PHE A 286 23.98 15.69 -19.23
N ASP A 287 23.18 15.35 -18.22
CA ASP A 287 22.74 13.97 -17.98
C ASP A 287 21.88 13.44 -19.14
N SER A 288 21.15 14.33 -19.83
CA SER A 288 20.38 13.97 -21.03
C SER A 288 21.26 13.61 -22.24
N VAL A 289 22.52 14.03 -22.23
CA VAL A 289 23.49 13.77 -23.31
C VAL A 289 24.23 12.45 -23.09
N ALA A 290 24.32 11.96 -21.84
CA ALA A 290 25.02 10.74 -21.48
C ALA A 290 24.53 9.48 -22.22
N LEU A 291 25.34 8.41 -22.20
CA LEU A 291 24.98 7.13 -22.80
C LEU A 291 23.74 6.52 -22.15
N SER A 292 22.96 5.77 -22.93
CA SER A 292 21.75 5.11 -22.45
C SER A 292 22.00 4.16 -21.27
N ALA A 293 23.17 3.50 -21.23
CA ALA A 293 23.58 2.65 -20.13
C ALA A 293 23.82 3.47 -18.84
N THR A 294 24.50 4.61 -18.94
CA THR A 294 24.72 5.56 -17.84
C THR A 294 23.41 6.08 -17.29
N VAL A 295 22.46 6.48 -18.16
CA VAL A 295 21.13 6.95 -17.74
C VAL A 295 20.35 5.85 -17.01
N ARG A 296 20.43 4.59 -17.48
CA ARG A 296 19.79 3.46 -16.78
C ARG A 296 20.43 3.21 -15.41
N ARG A 297 21.76 3.24 -15.33
CA ARG A 297 22.50 3.09 -14.07
C ARG A 297 22.10 4.18 -13.07
N MET A 298 22.06 5.43 -13.50
CA MET A 298 21.59 6.55 -12.66
C MET A 298 20.18 6.30 -12.15
N ARG A 299 19.23 5.91 -13.01
CA ARG A 299 17.85 5.61 -12.59
C ARG A 299 17.77 4.46 -11.57
N GLY A 300 18.59 3.42 -11.73
CA GLY A 300 18.69 2.32 -10.77
C GLY A 300 19.23 2.78 -9.41
N GLU A 301 20.29 3.60 -9.40
CA GLU A 301 20.85 4.18 -8.18
C GLU A 301 19.85 5.08 -7.43
N TYR A 302 19.03 5.86 -8.17
CA TYR A 302 17.94 6.65 -7.58
C TYR A 302 16.86 5.77 -6.94
N ALA A 303 16.43 4.70 -7.63
CA ALA A 303 15.41 3.79 -7.11
C ALA A 303 15.90 3.09 -5.83
N GLN A 304 17.14 2.61 -5.83
CA GLN A 304 17.74 1.95 -4.68
C GLN A 304 17.86 2.88 -3.47
N ALA A 305 18.17 4.15 -3.66
CA ALA A 305 18.22 5.08 -2.54
C ALA A 305 16.85 5.54 -2.03
N LEU A 306 15.84 5.58 -2.90
CA LEU A 306 14.46 5.77 -2.47
C LEU A 306 14.03 4.61 -1.58
N GLU A 307 14.36 3.37 -1.96
CA GLU A 307 14.14 2.18 -1.13
C GLU A 307 14.92 2.24 0.20
N GLU A 308 16.18 2.69 0.19
CA GLU A 308 16.95 2.91 1.42
C GLU A 308 16.28 3.95 2.34
N LEU A 309 15.77 5.07 1.79
CA LEU A 309 15.04 6.09 2.55
C LEU A 309 13.76 5.50 3.17
N VAL A 310 12.93 4.82 2.36
CA VAL A 310 11.69 4.19 2.84
C VAL A 310 11.99 3.13 3.91
N THR A 311 13.06 2.36 3.74
CA THR A 311 13.46 1.33 4.72
C THR A 311 13.97 1.95 6.01
N HIS A 312 14.67 3.09 5.94
CA HIS A 312 15.14 3.79 7.13
C HIS A 312 14.00 4.46 7.91
N LEU A 313 13.01 5.02 7.21
CA LEU A 313 11.78 5.53 7.83
C LEU A 313 11.05 4.41 8.58
N ARG A 314 10.87 3.25 7.93
CA ARG A 314 10.26 2.05 8.56
C ARG A 314 11.02 1.55 9.79
N ARG A 315 12.37 1.57 9.77
CA ARG A 315 13.18 1.12 10.92
C ARG A 315 13.11 2.06 12.12
N ARG A 316 12.82 3.35 11.91
CA ARG A 316 12.62 4.31 12.99
C ARG A 316 11.23 4.18 13.61
N GLU A 317 10.26 3.69 12.84
CA GLU A 317 8.87 3.36 13.26
C GLU A 317 8.78 2.07 14.10
N ASP A 318 9.61 1.04 13.84
CA ASP A 318 9.56 -0.27 14.54
C ASP A 318 10.04 -0.28 16.01
N GLY A 319 10.43 0.87 16.58
CA GLY A 319 10.75 0.98 18.01
C GLY A 319 11.89 0.09 18.54
N ARG A 320 12.68 -0.56 17.67
CA ARG A 320 13.91 -1.25 18.10
C ARG A 320 14.98 -0.18 18.36
N PRO A 321 15.45 0.02 19.61
CA PRO A 321 16.71 0.70 19.79
C PRO A 321 17.73 -0.12 19.00
N GLY A 322 18.51 0.55 18.14
CA GLY A 322 19.64 -0.11 17.51
C GLY A 322 20.46 -0.80 18.61
N GLY A 323 20.56 -2.12 18.53
CA GLY A 323 21.52 -2.87 19.32
C GLY A 323 22.91 -2.30 19.02
N GLY A 324 23.46 -1.58 20.00
CA GLY A 324 24.67 -0.81 19.85
C GLY A 324 24.92 0.06 21.08
N ALA A 325 24.87 -0.54 22.27
CA ALA A 325 25.62 0.00 23.40
C ALA A 325 27.10 -0.24 23.08
N GLY A 326 27.75 0.77 22.52
CA GLY A 326 29.13 0.66 22.07
C GLY A 326 29.58 1.91 21.33
N ASP A 327 30.16 2.81 22.11
CA ASP A 327 31.05 3.90 21.72
C ASP A 327 30.44 5.28 21.44
N GLY A 328 30.83 6.22 22.32
CA GLY A 328 30.43 7.61 22.31
C GLY A 328 31.24 8.43 21.33
N THR A 329 30.97 8.29 20.04
CA THR A 329 31.28 9.30 19.02
C THR A 329 30.40 9.11 17.79
N GLY A 330 29.54 10.09 17.50
CA GLY A 330 28.82 10.18 16.23
C GLY A 330 27.30 10.11 16.35
N ALA A 331 26.68 11.24 16.66
CA ALA A 331 25.32 11.48 16.22
C ALA A 331 25.28 11.25 14.70
N GLY A 332 24.64 10.16 14.27
CA GLY A 332 24.60 9.77 12.86
C GLY A 332 24.03 10.91 12.02
N VAL A 333 24.81 11.38 11.05
CA VAL A 333 24.44 12.43 10.09
C VAL A 333 23.01 12.21 9.59
N PRO A 334 22.11 13.23 9.66
CA PRO A 334 20.72 13.09 9.24
C PRO A 334 20.63 12.44 7.86
N VAL A 335 19.68 11.54 7.65
CA VAL A 335 19.53 10.83 6.36
C VAL A 335 19.37 11.81 5.20
N ALA A 336 18.72 12.96 5.45
CA ALA A 336 18.68 14.10 4.53
C ALA A 336 20.08 14.60 4.12
N THR A 337 21.04 14.67 5.03
CA THR A 337 22.41 15.13 4.74
C THR A 337 23.23 14.06 4.00
N ARG A 338 23.02 12.77 4.29
CA ARG A 338 23.62 11.66 3.51
C ARG A 338 23.04 11.55 2.10
N LEU A 339 21.74 11.74 1.94
CA LEU A 339 21.06 11.76 0.64
C LEU A 339 21.36 13.03 -0.15
N ALA A 340 21.47 14.19 0.51
CA ALA A 340 21.89 15.44 -0.13
C ALA A 340 23.29 15.32 -0.74
N GLY A 341 24.22 14.66 -0.03
CA GLY A 341 25.57 14.36 -0.55
C GLY A 341 25.57 13.36 -1.71
N LYS A 342 24.74 12.30 -1.65
CA LYS A 342 24.67 11.24 -2.67
C LYS A 342 23.92 11.67 -3.94
N PHE A 343 22.97 12.61 -3.82
CA PHE A 343 22.10 13.04 -4.92
C PHE A 343 22.30 14.47 -5.40
N GLY A 344 23.16 15.25 -4.75
CA GLY A 344 23.37 16.67 -5.10
C GLY A 344 22.09 17.49 -4.98
N LEU A 345 21.19 17.09 -4.06
CA LEU A 345 19.95 17.82 -3.78
C LEU A 345 20.30 19.18 -3.18
N THR A 346 19.57 20.21 -3.60
CA THR A 346 19.70 21.53 -3.00
C THR A 346 19.19 21.51 -1.56
N GLU A 347 19.69 22.42 -0.72
CA GLU A 347 19.27 22.57 0.68
C GLU A 347 17.74 22.77 0.80
N ALA A 348 17.14 23.46 -0.18
CA ALA A 348 15.69 23.63 -0.29
C ALA A 348 14.95 22.32 -0.63
N GLN A 349 15.49 21.49 -1.53
CA GLN A 349 14.89 20.18 -1.88
C GLN A 349 15.00 19.19 -0.72
N ALA A 350 16.09 19.24 0.04
CA ALA A 350 16.24 18.46 1.28
C ALA A 350 15.20 18.88 2.33
N ALA A 351 14.98 20.19 2.51
CA ALA A 351 13.97 20.72 3.44
C ALA A 351 12.51 20.45 3.01
N VAL A 352 12.26 20.27 1.71
CA VAL A 352 10.94 19.85 1.20
C VAL A 352 10.72 18.36 1.43
N LEU A 353 11.75 17.52 1.24
CA LEU A 353 11.70 16.10 1.59
C LEU A 353 11.48 15.87 3.08
N ASP A 354 12.10 16.69 3.93
CA ASP A 354 11.94 16.62 5.39
C ASP A 354 10.50 16.96 5.79
N ARG A 355 9.96 18.09 5.28
CA ARG A 355 8.57 18.49 5.51
C ARG A 355 7.55 17.51 4.92
N ALA A 356 7.84 16.92 3.76
CA ALA A 356 6.98 15.90 3.18
C ALA A 356 7.01 14.60 3.99
N GLY A 357 8.16 14.25 4.57
CA GLY A 357 8.31 13.12 5.48
C GLY A 357 7.53 13.33 6.78
N GLU A 358 7.62 14.52 7.38
CA GLU A 358 6.83 14.90 8.56
C GLU A 358 5.33 14.88 8.27
N ALA A 359 4.89 15.48 7.15
CA ALA A 359 3.48 15.49 6.78
C ALA A 359 2.91 14.09 6.52
N LEU A 360 3.67 13.20 5.86
CA LEU A 360 3.26 11.81 5.65
C LEU A 360 3.17 11.02 6.96
N ALA A 361 4.06 11.28 7.91
CA ALA A 361 4.03 10.65 9.23
C ALA A 361 2.76 11.05 9.99
N THR A 362 2.41 12.34 9.99
CA THR A 362 1.17 12.84 10.61
C THR A 362 -0.09 12.30 9.94
N GLU A 363 -0.11 12.18 8.60
CA GLU A 363 -1.27 11.63 7.86
C GLU A 363 -1.47 10.12 8.12
N ARG A 364 -0.38 9.35 8.28
CA ARG A 364 -0.45 7.94 8.64
C ARG A 364 -0.88 7.72 10.08
N GLU A 365 -0.41 8.52 11.02
CA GLU A 365 -0.85 8.48 12.42
C GLU A 365 -2.37 8.73 12.52
N LEU A 366 -2.89 9.70 11.76
CA LEU A 366 -4.33 9.94 11.66
C LEU A 366 -5.09 8.73 11.06
N SER A 367 -4.53 8.11 10.01
CA SER A 367 -5.14 6.94 9.37
C SER A 367 -5.20 5.72 10.28
N GLU A 368 -4.15 5.46 11.07
CA GLU A 368 -4.11 4.36 12.05
C GLU A 368 -5.12 4.59 13.18
N ARG A 369 -5.23 5.83 13.68
CA ARG A 369 -6.24 6.20 14.69
C ARG A 369 -7.67 6.06 14.16
N LEU A 370 -7.91 6.41 12.89
CA LEU A 370 -9.20 6.20 12.21
C LEU A 370 -9.50 4.71 12.00
N ALA A 371 -8.51 3.90 11.64
CA ALA A 371 -8.67 2.45 11.50
C ALA A 371 -9.06 1.78 12.83
N ALA A 372 -8.47 2.23 13.95
CA ALA A 372 -8.85 1.76 15.28
C ALA A 372 -10.32 2.08 15.62
N LEU A 373 -10.81 3.27 15.24
CA LEU A 373 -12.22 3.65 15.42
C LEU A 373 -13.18 2.76 14.59
N VAL A 374 -12.83 2.47 13.34
CA VAL A 374 -13.65 1.62 12.45
C VAL A 374 -13.71 0.17 12.95
N ASP A 375 -12.59 -0.40 13.40
CA ASP A 375 -12.56 -1.78 13.94
C ASP A 375 -13.42 -1.90 15.21
N LEU A 376 -13.38 -0.90 16.09
CA LEU A 376 -14.18 -0.86 17.31
C LEU A 376 -15.69 -0.81 17.00
N GLY A 377 -16.09 -0.06 15.98
CA GLY A 377 -17.47 -0.04 15.48
C GLY A 377 -17.93 -1.36 14.87
N ASN A 378 -17.05 -2.06 14.14
CA ASN A 378 -17.38 -3.36 13.54
C ASN A 378 -17.51 -4.48 14.59
N ARG A 379 -16.63 -4.50 15.59
CA ARG A 379 -16.60 -5.56 16.62
C ARG A 379 -17.71 -5.41 17.66
N ALA A 380 -18.20 -4.20 17.92
CA ALA A 380 -19.37 -3.97 18.77
C ALA A 380 -20.66 -4.64 18.25
N ARG A 381 -20.68 -5.09 16.98
CA ARG A 381 -21.78 -5.91 16.43
C ARG A 381 -21.71 -7.38 16.84
N VAL A 382 -20.59 -7.84 17.40
CA VAL A 382 -20.37 -9.23 17.80
C VAL A 382 -20.67 -9.33 19.30
N GLY A 383 -21.60 -10.22 19.69
CA GLY A 383 -22.13 -10.36 21.07
C GLY A 383 -21.11 -10.86 22.10
N LEU A 384 -20.03 -10.11 22.32
CA LEU A 384 -19.00 -10.39 23.30
C LEU A 384 -19.42 -9.92 24.71
N PRO A 385 -18.99 -10.62 25.77
CA PRO A 385 -19.17 -10.15 27.16
C PRO A 385 -18.51 -8.79 27.39
N GLU A 386 -19.10 -7.97 28.26
CA GLU A 386 -18.68 -6.58 28.56
C GLU A 386 -17.16 -6.47 28.86
N GLY A 387 -16.60 -7.40 29.64
CA GLY A 387 -15.18 -7.41 30.02
C GLY A 387 -14.22 -7.78 28.87
N GLU A 388 -14.62 -8.68 27.97
CA GLU A 388 -13.79 -9.07 26.82
C GLU A 388 -13.80 -8.02 25.72
N LEU A 389 -14.95 -7.36 25.52
CA LEU A 389 -15.07 -6.24 24.61
C LEU A 389 -14.19 -5.07 25.08
N LEU A 390 -14.18 -4.78 26.38
CA LEU A 390 -13.34 -3.73 26.96
C LEU A 390 -11.85 -4.05 26.83
N SER A 391 -11.41 -5.26 27.16
CA SER A 391 -9.98 -5.61 27.12
C SER A 391 -9.41 -5.56 25.69
N HIS A 392 -10.17 -6.05 24.71
CA HIS A 392 -9.78 -5.97 23.29
C HIS A 392 -9.82 -4.54 22.75
N ALA A 393 -10.82 -3.74 23.14
CA ALA A 393 -10.88 -2.33 22.80
C ALA A 393 -9.68 -1.58 23.40
N MET A 394 -9.31 -1.86 24.65
CA MET A 394 -8.16 -1.25 25.32
C MET A 394 -6.84 -1.56 24.62
N GLU A 395 -6.59 -2.80 24.21
CA GLU A 395 -5.32 -3.15 23.55
C GLU A 395 -5.12 -2.39 22.23
N ARG A 396 -6.19 -2.23 21.44
CA ARG A 396 -6.16 -1.47 20.18
C ARG A 396 -6.05 0.02 20.39
N VAL A 397 -6.77 0.55 21.37
CA VAL A 397 -6.70 1.99 21.71
C VAL A 397 -5.33 2.34 22.28
N ARG A 398 -4.72 1.45 23.06
CA ARG A 398 -3.35 1.60 23.58
C ARG A 398 -2.31 1.61 22.46
N GLN A 399 -2.50 0.81 21.41
CA GLN A 399 -1.66 0.85 20.20
C GLN A 399 -1.76 2.18 19.45
N ALA A 400 -2.95 2.83 19.43
CA ALA A 400 -3.18 4.05 18.66
C ALA A 400 -2.95 5.36 19.44
N TYR A 401 -3.11 5.36 20.77
CA TYR A 401 -3.10 6.57 21.62
C TYR A 401 -2.13 6.50 22.81
N GLY A 402 -1.36 5.41 22.97
CA GLY A 402 -0.40 5.27 24.07
C GLY A 402 -1.04 4.82 25.38
N ASP A 403 -0.64 5.39 26.53
CA ASP A 403 -1.06 4.95 27.87
C ASP A 403 -2.49 5.39 28.23
N VAL A 404 -3.48 4.77 27.58
CA VAL A 404 -4.92 4.98 27.80
C VAL A 404 -5.45 4.06 28.89
N ARG A 405 -6.31 4.56 29.78
CA ARG A 405 -6.93 3.79 30.86
C ARG A 405 -8.45 3.82 30.76
N ILE A 406 -9.10 2.69 31.01
CA ILE A 406 -10.56 2.61 31.13
C ILE A 406 -10.89 2.02 32.49
N SER A 407 -11.88 2.61 33.15
CA SER A 407 -12.44 2.09 34.39
C SER A 407 -13.95 2.02 34.30
N LEU A 408 -14.54 0.92 34.80
CA LEU A 408 -15.98 0.77 34.91
C LEU A 408 -16.47 1.23 36.28
N VAL A 409 -17.76 1.52 36.38
CA VAL A 409 -18.41 1.84 37.65
C VAL A 409 -18.43 0.59 38.53
N ALA A 410 -17.96 0.72 39.77
CA ALA A 410 -18.17 -0.21 40.87
C ALA A 410 -18.74 0.57 42.07
N ASP A 411 -19.82 0.08 42.68
CA ASP A 411 -20.49 0.74 43.82
C ASP A 411 -20.86 2.22 43.58
N GLY A 412 -21.27 2.54 42.35
CA GLY A 412 -21.66 3.90 41.96
C GLY A 412 -20.50 4.88 41.74
N ARG A 413 -19.25 4.40 41.79
CA ARG A 413 -18.04 5.22 41.58
C ARG A 413 -17.16 4.62 40.48
N VAL A 414 -16.46 5.47 39.73
CA VAL A 414 -15.42 5.08 38.78
C VAL A 414 -14.07 5.45 39.37
N VAL A 415 -13.16 4.48 39.52
CA VAL A 415 -11.81 4.73 40.03
C VAL A 415 -10.82 4.73 38.88
N VAL A 416 -10.16 5.86 38.62
CA VAL A 416 -9.10 5.98 37.60
C VAL A 416 -7.82 6.40 38.30
N GLY A 417 -6.79 5.55 38.26
CA GLY A 417 -5.57 5.74 39.04
C GLY A 417 -5.89 5.74 40.54
N SER A 418 -5.57 6.83 41.24
CA SER A 418 -5.84 7.01 42.68
C SER A 418 -7.09 7.84 43.00
N ALA A 419 -7.85 8.28 41.97
CA ALA A 419 -8.99 9.16 42.14
C ALA A 419 -10.32 8.44 41.84
N ALA A 420 -11.36 8.73 42.63
CA ALA A 420 -12.70 8.20 42.46
C ALA A 420 -13.68 9.30 42.01
N TYR A 421 -14.47 9.01 40.98
CA TYR A 421 -15.42 9.92 40.34
C TYR A 421 -16.84 9.34 40.42
N THR A 422 -17.83 10.23 40.42
CA THR A 422 -19.26 9.94 40.42
C THR A 422 -19.93 10.68 39.25
N ALA A 423 -21.21 10.40 39.00
CA ALA A 423 -21.95 11.08 37.94
C ALA A 423 -22.01 12.61 38.12
N GLN A 424 -21.89 13.12 39.36
CA GLN A 424 -21.90 14.55 39.64
C GLN A 424 -20.61 15.26 39.23
N ASP A 425 -19.51 14.51 39.10
CA ASP A 425 -18.21 15.06 38.72
C ASP A 425 -18.09 15.36 37.22
N PHE A 426 -19.03 14.88 36.40
CA PHE A 426 -19.10 15.09 34.94
C PHE A 426 -20.25 16.05 34.59
N PRO A 427 -20.01 17.38 34.50
CA PRO A 427 -21.07 18.37 34.28
C PRO A 427 -21.73 18.15 32.91
N GLY A 428 -23.03 17.85 32.91
CA GLY A 428 -23.77 17.57 31.66
C GLY A 428 -23.25 16.37 30.86
N GLY A 429 -22.50 15.45 31.48
CA GLY A 429 -21.84 14.34 30.78
C GLY A 429 -20.60 14.75 29.97
N GLY A 430 -20.06 15.95 30.19
CA GLY A 430 -18.82 16.42 29.58
C GLY A 430 -17.56 15.86 30.26
N PRO A 431 -16.40 15.90 29.58
CA PRO A 431 -15.14 15.38 30.11
C PRO A 431 -14.49 16.26 31.19
N ILE A 432 -13.61 15.67 31.99
CA ILE A 432 -12.82 16.34 33.05
C ILE A 432 -11.36 16.40 32.60
N ARG A 433 -10.71 17.56 32.75
CA ARG A 433 -9.27 17.71 32.44
C ARG A 433 -8.43 17.63 33.70
N ARG A 434 -7.40 16.79 33.73
CA ARG A 434 -6.48 16.68 34.88
C ARG A 434 -5.10 16.17 34.46
N GLY A 435 -4.04 16.84 34.93
CA GLY A 435 -2.68 16.30 34.90
C GLY A 435 -2.12 15.89 33.52
N GLY A 436 -2.53 16.57 32.45
CA GLY A 436 -2.10 16.22 31.08
C GLY A 436 -2.95 15.13 30.40
N ALA A 437 -4.05 14.71 31.02
CA ALA A 437 -5.03 13.79 30.46
C ALA A 437 -6.45 14.38 30.48
N VAL A 438 -7.30 13.86 29.59
CA VAL A 438 -8.75 14.13 29.58
C VAL A 438 -9.48 12.85 29.94
N LEU A 439 -10.40 12.96 30.89
CA LEU A 439 -11.27 11.91 31.36
C LEU A 439 -12.65 12.05 30.72
N HIS A 440 -13.00 11.16 29.79
CA HIS A 440 -14.30 11.12 29.15
C HIS A 440 -15.24 10.14 29.86
N PRO A 441 -16.47 10.52 30.22
CA PRO A 441 -17.43 9.59 30.80
C PRO A 441 -17.92 8.60 29.74
N LEU A 442 -18.05 7.34 30.14
CA LEU A 442 -18.76 6.31 29.39
C LEU A 442 -20.15 6.17 29.98
N THR A 443 -21.18 6.25 29.13
CA THR A 443 -22.58 6.26 29.59
C THR A 443 -23.41 5.19 28.91
N VAL A 444 -24.33 4.58 29.66
CA VAL A 444 -25.34 3.65 29.15
C VAL A 444 -26.71 4.19 29.52
N LYS A 445 -27.60 4.42 28.55
CA LYS A 445 -28.92 5.06 28.77
C LYS A 445 -28.84 6.36 29.61
N GLY A 446 -27.79 7.15 29.38
CA GLY A 446 -27.55 8.43 30.09
C GLY A 446 -27.05 8.30 31.53
N ARG A 447 -26.77 7.09 32.02
CA ARG A 447 -26.17 6.85 33.35
C ARG A 447 -24.68 6.54 33.21
N LEU A 448 -23.86 7.03 34.14
CA LEU A 448 -22.44 6.73 34.16
C LEU A 448 -22.22 5.21 34.28
N ALA A 449 -21.46 4.64 33.35
CA ALA A 449 -21.09 3.23 33.28
C ALA A 449 -19.58 3.03 33.42
N GLY A 450 -18.78 4.03 33.09
CA GLY A 450 -17.33 4.03 33.25
C GLY A 450 -16.71 5.39 32.90
N ALA A 451 -15.39 5.43 32.80
CA ALA A 451 -14.64 6.57 32.28
C ALA A 451 -13.40 6.10 31.51
N LEU A 452 -13.05 6.87 30.48
CA LEU A 452 -11.89 6.70 29.62
C LEU A 452 -10.91 7.85 29.87
N GLU A 453 -9.70 7.53 30.32
CA GLU A 453 -8.58 8.47 30.45
C GLU A 453 -7.70 8.41 29.23
N VAL A 454 -7.58 9.53 28.51
CA VAL A 454 -6.71 9.66 27.34
C VAL A 454 -5.64 10.72 27.64
N PRO A 455 -4.35 10.41 27.50
CA PRO A 455 -3.29 11.42 27.58
C PRO A 455 -3.43 12.38 26.39
N VAL A 456 -3.41 13.69 26.64
CA VAL A 456 -3.66 14.69 25.58
C VAL A 456 -2.36 15.34 25.13
N GLY A 457 -2.13 15.36 23.82
CA GLY A 457 -1.07 16.13 23.18
C GLY A 457 -1.59 17.38 22.48
N LEU A 458 -1.69 18.51 23.19
CA LEU A 458 -1.71 19.91 22.70
C LEU A 458 -2.67 20.35 21.54
N THR A 459 -3.37 19.49 20.79
CA THR A 459 -4.18 19.87 19.62
C THR A 459 -5.68 19.58 19.78
N SER A 460 -6.53 20.39 19.12
CA SER A 460 -7.99 20.24 19.16
C SER A 460 -8.51 18.99 18.44
N GLN A 461 -7.70 18.38 17.56
CA GLN A 461 -8.07 17.17 16.83
C GLN A 461 -8.01 15.93 17.73
N ASP A 462 -7.02 15.86 18.63
CA ASP A 462 -6.88 14.75 19.57
C ASP A 462 -8.05 14.68 20.57
N GLU A 463 -8.55 15.83 21.02
CA GLU A 463 -9.73 15.90 21.89
C GLU A 463 -11.02 15.42 21.19
N ALA A 464 -11.20 15.79 19.91
CA ALA A 464 -12.34 15.33 19.12
C ALA A 464 -12.30 13.81 18.87
N LEU A 465 -11.11 13.27 18.61
CA LEU A 465 -10.91 11.83 18.44
C LEU A 465 -11.16 11.06 19.75
N ALA A 466 -10.63 11.54 20.89
CA ALA A 466 -10.86 10.94 22.20
C ALA A 466 -12.35 10.97 22.60
N ALA A 467 -13.05 12.07 22.32
CA ALA A 467 -14.50 12.16 22.53
C ALA A 467 -15.28 11.16 21.67
N THR A 468 -14.89 11.01 20.40
CA THR A 468 -15.51 10.04 19.48
C THR A 468 -15.30 8.62 19.96
N LEU A 469 -14.09 8.30 20.45
CA LEU A 469 -13.78 6.99 21.02
C LEU A 469 -14.64 6.68 22.26
N ALA A 470 -14.76 7.65 23.18
CA ALA A 470 -15.60 7.51 24.36
C ALA A 470 -17.08 7.30 24.02
N ALA A 471 -17.59 8.00 23.01
CA ALA A 471 -18.94 7.81 22.51
C ALA A 471 -19.13 6.41 21.92
N GLN A 472 -18.18 5.92 21.12
CA GLN A 472 -18.25 4.58 20.54
C GLN A 472 -18.19 3.48 21.61
N LEU A 473 -17.33 3.63 22.62
CA LEU A 473 -17.27 2.71 23.77
C LEU A 473 -18.56 2.70 24.59
N SER A 474 -19.19 3.88 24.78
CA SER A 474 -20.48 4.00 25.45
C SER A 474 -21.57 3.19 24.74
N ILE A 475 -21.64 3.30 23.41
CA ILE A 475 -22.59 2.52 22.58
C ILE A 475 -22.29 1.02 22.69
N SER A 476 -21.02 0.62 22.62
CA SER A 476 -20.63 -0.79 22.74
C SER A 476 -21.00 -1.39 24.09
N LEU A 477 -20.80 -0.63 25.17
CA LEU A 477 -21.21 -1.02 26.53
C LEU A 477 -22.73 -1.17 26.64
N GLU A 478 -23.49 -0.24 26.05
CA GLU A 478 -24.95 -0.33 26.03
C GLU A 478 -25.43 -1.57 25.27
N ASN A 479 -24.86 -1.85 24.10
CA ASN A 479 -25.17 -3.05 23.34
C ASN A 479 -24.83 -4.32 24.12
N ALA A 480 -23.64 -4.40 24.74
CA ALA A 480 -23.23 -5.57 25.52
C ALA A 480 -24.21 -5.88 26.66
N ARG A 481 -24.68 -4.84 27.38
CA ARG A 481 -25.67 -5.00 28.45
C ARG A 481 -27.04 -5.40 27.92
N LEU A 482 -27.48 -4.83 26.80
CA LEU A 482 -28.73 -5.24 26.14
C LEU A 482 -28.68 -6.70 25.70
N TYR A 483 -27.54 -7.17 25.18
CA TYR A 483 -27.36 -8.58 24.84
C TYR A 483 -27.44 -9.49 26.06
N GLN A 484 -26.82 -9.12 27.18
CA GLN A 484 -26.93 -9.88 28.44
C GLN A 484 -28.36 -9.91 28.98
N GLU A 485 -29.08 -8.79 28.91
CA GLU A 485 -30.49 -8.71 29.32
C GLU A 485 -31.38 -9.61 28.45
N LEU A 486 -31.17 -9.59 27.13
CA LEU A 486 -31.86 -10.48 26.19
C LEU A 486 -31.51 -11.96 26.43
N GLU A 487 -30.23 -12.29 26.64
CA GLU A 487 -29.81 -13.66 26.97
C GLU A 487 -30.48 -14.16 28.26
N GLY A 488 -30.51 -13.32 29.31
CA GLY A 488 -31.18 -13.64 30.57
C GLY A 488 -32.67 -13.91 30.39
N LEU A 489 -33.34 -13.13 29.53
CA LEU A 489 -34.73 -13.38 29.17
C LEU A 489 -34.88 -14.71 28.40
N PHE A 490 -34.08 -14.96 27.36
CA PHE A 490 -34.17 -16.19 26.57
C PHE A 490 -33.95 -17.46 27.42
N ARG A 491 -33.01 -17.44 28.38
CA ARG A 491 -32.73 -18.56 29.29
C ARG A 491 -33.91 -18.91 30.21
N ASN A 492 -34.81 -17.97 30.48
CA ASN A 492 -35.99 -18.21 31.32
C ASN A 492 -37.19 -18.79 30.52
N TYR A 493 -37.17 -18.65 29.18
CA TYR A 493 -38.26 -19.11 28.31
C TYR A 493 -37.88 -20.29 27.41
N MET A 494 -36.60 -20.65 27.35
CA MET A 494 -36.07 -21.72 26.50
C MET A 494 -34.94 -22.46 27.22
N SER A 495 -34.70 -23.73 26.87
CA SER A 495 -33.55 -24.47 27.38
C SER A 495 -32.23 -23.73 27.04
N PRO A 496 -31.26 -23.66 27.96
CA PRO A 496 -29.98 -22.96 27.77
C PRO A 496 -29.27 -23.34 26.46
N ASP A 497 -29.28 -24.62 26.08
CA ASP A 497 -28.62 -25.10 24.86
C ASP A 497 -29.28 -24.56 23.59
N VAL A 498 -30.60 -24.39 23.60
CA VAL A 498 -31.35 -23.80 22.47
C VAL A 498 -31.07 -22.30 22.39
N ALA A 499 -31.12 -21.60 23.52
CA ALA A 499 -30.78 -20.18 23.59
C ALA A 499 -29.34 -19.92 23.11
N GLN A 500 -28.37 -20.72 23.58
CA GLN A 500 -26.97 -20.61 23.20
C GLN A 500 -26.76 -20.92 21.70
N ALA A 501 -27.43 -21.95 21.17
CA ALA A 501 -27.36 -22.27 19.74
C ALA A 501 -27.91 -21.15 18.86
N LEU A 502 -29.00 -20.49 19.28
CA LEU A 502 -29.62 -19.37 18.55
C LEU A 502 -28.81 -18.07 18.66
N LEU A 503 -28.23 -17.79 19.83
CA LEU A 503 -27.35 -16.64 20.03
C LEU A 503 -26.04 -16.77 19.23
N ALA A 504 -25.50 -17.99 19.10
CA ALA A 504 -24.29 -18.26 18.34
C ALA A 504 -24.49 -18.16 16.82
N ASP A 505 -25.62 -18.61 16.29
CA ASP A 505 -25.98 -18.46 14.87
C ASP A 505 -27.50 -18.21 14.71
N PRO A 506 -27.92 -16.95 14.53
CA PRO A 506 -29.34 -16.61 14.37
C PRO A 506 -30.04 -17.31 13.20
N ARG A 507 -29.30 -17.79 12.18
CA ARG A 507 -29.89 -18.53 11.05
C ARG A 507 -30.41 -19.90 11.48
N ARG A 508 -29.90 -20.46 12.59
CA ARG A 508 -30.45 -21.68 13.18
C ARG A 508 -31.89 -21.50 13.65
N ALA A 509 -32.39 -20.27 13.77
CA ALA A 509 -33.79 -19.97 14.07
C ALA A 509 -34.75 -20.29 12.91
N GLU A 510 -34.26 -20.49 11.68
CA GLU A 510 -35.09 -20.79 10.51
C GLU A 510 -35.86 -22.10 10.66
N LEU A 511 -37.01 -22.20 9.98
CA LEU A 511 -37.81 -23.42 9.98
C LEU A 511 -37.05 -24.57 9.30
N GLY A 512 -37.13 -25.75 9.89
CA GLY A 512 -36.41 -26.93 9.40
C GLY A 512 -35.66 -27.62 10.54
N GLY A 513 -34.86 -28.61 10.18
CA GLY A 513 -34.12 -29.40 11.15
C GLY A 513 -33.17 -30.36 10.48
N GLU A 514 -32.43 -31.10 11.29
CA GLU A 514 -31.51 -32.14 10.84
C GLU A 514 -31.96 -33.52 11.35
N LEU A 515 -31.73 -34.55 10.54
CA LEU A 515 -31.98 -35.93 10.95
C LEU A 515 -30.85 -36.40 11.86
N VAL A 516 -31.19 -36.70 13.10
CA VAL A 516 -30.24 -37.01 14.18
C VAL A 516 -30.74 -38.21 14.96
N GLU A 517 -29.84 -39.11 15.36
CA GLU A 517 -30.16 -40.10 16.39
C GLU A 517 -30.16 -39.41 17.76
N LEU A 518 -31.30 -39.41 18.45
CA LEU A 518 -31.47 -38.77 19.75
C LEU A 518 -32.19 -39.69 20.73
N THR A 519 -32.15 -39.34 22.01
CA THR A 519 -32.98 -40.00 23.04
C THR A 519 -34.05 -39.04 23.52
N ALA A 520 -35.31 -39.46 23.40
CA ALA A 520 -36.46 -38.71 23.91
C ALA A 520 -36.88 -39.28 25.27
N LEU A 521 -37.13 -38.39 26.23
CA LEU A 521 -37.67 -38.68 27.55
C LEU A 521 -39.01 -37.96 27.69
N PHE A 522 -40.06 -38.73 27.96
CA PHE A 522 -41.35 -38.21 28.40
C PHE A 522 -41.56 -38.55 29.87
N ALA A 523 -41.97 -37.56 30.66
CA ALA A 523 -42.35 -37.75 32.05
C ALA A 523 -43.75 -37.16 32.29
N ASP A 524 -44.61 -37.86 33.02
CA ASP A 524 -46.00 -37.44 33.31
C ASP A 524 -46.41 -37.87 34.72
N LEU A 525 -47.24 -37.08 35.42
CA LEU A 525 -47.62 -37.36 36.80
C LEU A 525 -48.90 -38.23 36.87
N LYS A 526 -48.76 -39.53 37.15
CA LYS A 526 -49.93 -40.41 37.25
C LYS A 526 -50.86 -39.97 38.38
N GLY A 527 -52.10 -39.65 38.01
CA GLY A 527 -53.14 -39.25 38.95
C GLY A 527 -53.30 -37.73 39.07
N PHE A 528 -52.54 -36.94 38.31
CA PHE A 528 -52.64 -35.49 38.27
C PHE A 528 -54.07 -34.99 37.99
N THR A 529 -54.76 -35.54 36.99
CA THR A 529 -56.14 -35.12 36.66
C THR A 529 -57.09 -35.31 37.84
N SER A 530 -57.00 -36.47 38.51
CA SER A 530 -57.82 -36.73 39.69
C SER A 530 -57.40 -35.88 40.89
N PHE A 531 -56.13 -35.47 40.98
CA PHE A 531 -55.65 -34.55 42.01
C PHE A 531 -56.18 -33.12 41.76
N SER A 532 -56.07 -32.62 40.52
CA SER A 532 -56.48 -31.26 40.13
C SER A 532 -57.97 -31.00 40.27
N GLU A 533 -58.82 -32.03 40.14
CA GLU A 533 -60.25 -31.93 40.43
C GLU A 533 -60.57 -31.68 41.92
N ARG A 534 -59.61 -31.93 42.83
CA ARG A 534 -59.82 -31.93 44.29
C ARG A 534 -59.10 -30.80 45.03
N VAL A 535 -58.29 -29.99 44.35
CA VAL A 535 -57.48 -28.93 44.97
C VAL A 535 -57.70 -27.57 44.30
N ALA A 536 -57.31 -26.48 44.98
CA ALA A 536 -57.43 -25.15 44.40
C ALA A 536 -56.37 -24.92 43.29
N PRO A 537 -56.63 -24.08 42.27
CA PRO A 537 -55.67 -23.82 41.18
C PRO A 537 -54.27 -23.37 41.64
N GLY A 538 -54.18 -22.59 42.73
CA GLY A 538 -52.89 -22.19 43.30
C GLY A 538 -52.07 -23.38 43.83
N GLU A 539 -52.72 -24.37 44.44
CA GLU A 539 -52.06 -25.57 44.95
C GLU A 539 -51.57 -26.49 43.81
N ILE A 540 -52.29 -26.50 42.67
CA ILE A 540 -51.85 -27.19 41.46
C ILE A 540 -50.57 -26.56 40.93
N VAL A 541 -50.53 -25.23 40.83
CA VAL A 541 -49.35 -24.49 40.35
C VAL A 541 -48.16 -24.69 41.29
N ASP A 542 -48.36 -24.63 42.60
CA ASP A 542 -47.31 -24.87 43.58
C ASP A 542 -46.75 -26.30 43.47
N MET A 543 -47.61 -27.31 43.31
CA MET A 543 -47.19 -28.69 43.09
C MET A 543 -46.37 -28.82 41.80
N LEU A 544 -46.87 -28.31 40.67
CA LEU A 544 -46.16 -28.34 39.39
C LEU A 544 -44.81 -27.64 39.48
N ASN A 545 -44.75 -26.47 40.13
CA ASN A 545 -43.49 -25.74 40.33
C ASN A 545 -42.50 -26.51 41.22
N ARG A 546 -42.96 -27.28 42.21
CA ARG A 546 -42.08 -28.15 43.01
C ARG A 546 -41.52 -29.30 42.19
N TYR A 547 -42.36 -30.02 41.45
CA TYR A 547 -41.91 -31.12 40.59
C TYR A 547 -40.99 -30.63 39.47
N HIS A 548 -41.35 -29.56 38.76
CA HIS A 548 -40.50 -28.95 37.75
C HIS A 548 -39.21 -28.38 38.36
N GLY A 549 -39.28 -27.74 39.52
CA GLY A 549 -38.13 -27.19 40.24
C GLY A 549 -37.10 -28.25 40.63
N ALA A 550 -37.53 -29.49 40.86
CA ALA A 550 -36.63 -30.63 41.09
C ALA A 550 -36.18 -31.32 39.79
N ALA A 551 -37.08 -31.54 38.84
CA ALA A 551 -36.79 -32.30 37.61
C ALA A 551 -35.94 -31.52 36.60
N VAL A 552 -36.19 -30.22 36.42
CA VAL A 552 -35.51 -29.39 35.42
C VAL A 552 -33.99 -29.35 35.64
N PRO A 553 -33.48 -29.06 36.85
CA PRO A 553 -32.04 -29.08 37.11
C PRO A 553 -31.39 -30.45 36.83
N ILE A 554 -32.10 -31.55 37.10
CA ILE A 554 -31.59 -32.91 36.88
C ILE A 554 -31.41 -33.20 35.39
N VAL A 555 -32.41 -32.84 34.57
CA VAL A 555 -32.35 -33.00 33.11
C VAL A 555 -31.20 -32.16 32.53
N LEU A 556 -31.11 -30.89 32.91
CA LEU A 556 -30.07 -29.97 32.44
C LEU A 556 -28.67 -30.43 32.86
N ALA A 557 -28.50 -30.90 34.10
CA ALA A 557 -27.21 -31.37 34.61
C ALA A 557 -26.70 -32.63 33.88
N ASN A 558 -27.59 -33.40 33.26
CA ASN A 558 -27.25 -34.54 32.41
C ASN A 558 -27.15 -34.17 30.91
N GLY A 559 -27.15 -32.87 30.56
CA GLY A 559 -27.06 -32.41 29.17
C GLY A 559 -28.35 -32.57 28.36
N GLY A 560 -29.49 -32.79 29.03
CA GLY A 560 -30.79 -32.86 28.39
C GLY A 560 -31.35 -31.47 28.07
N THR A 561 -32.02 -31.34 26.94
CA THR A 561 -32.73 -30.14 26.50
C THR A 561 -34.23 -30.30 26.74
N ILE A 562 -34.80 -29.45 27.59
CA ILE A 562 -36.25 -29.42 27.81
C ILE A 562 -36.90 -28.71 26.63
N VAL A 563 -37.80 -29.44 25.95
CA VAL A 563 -38.50 -28.95 24.75
C VAL A 563 -39.72 -28.14 25.15
N GLN A 564 -40.59 -28.74 25.97
CA GLN A 564 -41.84 -28.14 26.38
C GLN A 564 -42.43 -28.87 27.59
N PHE A 565 -43.28 -28.15 28.31
CA PHE A 565 -44.24 -28.72 29.26
C PHE A 565 -45.62 -28.77 28.60
N VAL A 566 -46.35 -29.85 28.83
CA VAL A 566 -47.75 -30.01 28.39
C VAL A 566 -48.58 -30.40 29.60
N GLY A 567 -49.07 -29.40 30.34
CA GLY A 567 -49.73 -29.64 31.63
C GLY A 567 -48.73 -30.18 32.66
N ASP A 568 -48.96 -31.39 33.14
CA ASP A 568 -48.11 -32.15 34.05
C ASP A 568 -47.07 -33.03 33.36
N ALA A 569 -47.08 -33.05 32.02
CA ALA A 569 -46.11 -33.78 31.22
C ALA A 569 -44.90 -32.90 30.83
N MET A 570 -43.73 -33.52 30.73
CA MET A 570 -42.48 -32.92 30.28
C MET A 570 -41.88 -33.74 29.14
N LEU A 571 -41.40 -33.05 28.10
CA LEU A 571 -40.57 -33.62 27.04
C LEU A 571 -39.15 -33.07 27.12
N ALA A 572 -38.18 -33.98 27.23
CA ALA A 572 -36.76 -33.67 27.11
C ALA A 572 -36.10 -34.48 26.00
N LEU A 573 -35.11 -33.89 25.34
CA LEU A 573 -34.29 -34.50 24.30
C LEU A 573 -32.84 -34.52 24.72
N PHE A 574 -32.13 -35.60 24.44
CA PHE A 574 -30.70 -35.74 24.62
C PHE A 574 -30.03 -35.95 23.25
N ASN A 575 -28.81 -35.44 23.07
CA ASN A 575 -28.10 -35.32 21.78
C ASN A 575 -28.61 -34.24 20.80
N ALA A 576 -29.44 -33.29 21.27
CA ALA A 576 -29.86 -32.14 20.49
C ALA A 576 -30.26 -30.94 21.37
N PRO A 577 -29.90 -29.68 20.99
CA PRO A 577 -29.06 -29.31 19.85
C PRO A 577 -27.57 -29.57 20.09
N ALA A 578 -27.16 -29.75 21.35
CA ALA A 578 -25.80 -30.13 21.71
C ALA A 578 -25.57 -31.63 21.45
N ARG A 579 -24.46 -31.96 20.81
CA ARG A 579 -24.07 -33.36 20.56
C ARG A 579 -23.58 -34.00 21.85
N GLN A 580 -24.12 -35.17 22.16
CA GLN A 580 -23.85 -35.93 23.37
C GLN A 580 -23.76 -37.41 23.00
N PRO A 581 -22.55 -38.00 22.88
CA PRO A 581 -22.40 -39.40 22.49
C PRO A 581 -23.03 -40.42 23.46
N ASP A 582 -23.09 -40.10 24.76
CA ASP A 582 -23.66 -40.94 25.82
C ASP A 582 -25.15 -40.62 26.10
N HIS A 583 -25.86 -40.02 25.13
CA HIS A 583 -27.21 -39.47 25.31
C HIS A 583 -28.26 -40.44 25.88
N ALA A 584 -28.19 -41.73 25.51
CA ALA A 584 -29.09 -42.76 26.03
C ALA A 584 -28.85 -43.05 27.52
N GLU A 585 -27.58 -43.11 27.94
CA GLU A 585 -27.20 -43.31 29.34
C GLU A 585 -27.51 -42.06 30.18
N ALA A 586 -27.24 -40.87 29.64
CA ALA A 586 -27.55 -39.61 30.30
C ALA A 586 -29.05 -39.42 30.53
N ALA A 587 -29.89 -39.78 29.56
CA ALA A 587 -31.34 -39.77 29.72
C ALA A 587 -31.81 -40.76 30.80
N ALA A 588 -31.21 -41.95 30.85
CA ALA A 588 -31.50 -42.95 31.86
C ALA A 588 -31.09 -42.51 33.28
N ARG A 589 -29.90 -41.91 33.44
CA ARG A 589 -29.46 -41.30 34.71
C ARG A 589 -30.41 -40.20 35.17
N ALA A 590 -30.78 -39.30 34.25
CA ALA A 590 -31.71 -38.21 34.55
C ALA A 590 -33.07 -38.74 35.01
N ALA A 591 -33.61 -39.75 34.32
CA ALA A 591 -34.90 -40.35 34.66
C ALA A 591 -34.91 -41.02 36.04
N LEU A 592 -33.86 -41.76 36.39
CA LEU A 592 -33.73 -42.39 37.70
C LEU A 592 -33.65 -41.34 38.81
N ALA A 593 -32.81 -40.32 38.64
CA ALA A 593 -32.69 -39.22 39.59
C ALA A 593 -34.00 -38.39 39.70
N MET A 594 -34.74 -38.23 38.60
CA MET A 594 -36.07 -37.61 38.62
C MET A 594 -37.07 -38.41 39.44
N GLN A 595 -37.03 -39.75 39.38
CA GLN A 595 -37.89 -40.59 40.22
C GLN A 595 -37.53 -40.46 41.70
N GLU A 596 -36.24 -40.46 42.04
CA GLU A 596 -35.78 -40.25 43.42
C GLU A 596 -36.24 -38.90 43.98
N ALA A 597 -36.04 -37.81 43.24
CA ALA A 597 -36.48 -36.48 43.66
C ALA A 597 -38.01 -36.37 43.76
N ALA A 598 -38.75 -37.02 42.85
CA ALA A 598 -40.20 -37.06 42.90
C ALA A 598 -40.72 -37.85 44.11
N GLU A 599 -40.02 -38.91 44.51
CA GLU A 599 -40.35 -39.70 45.70
C GLU A 599 -40.17 -38.88 46.97
N GLU A 600 -39.10 -38.10 47.08
CA GLU A 600 -38.86 -37.20 48.22
C GLU A 600 -39.99 -36.16 48.36
N ILE A 601 -40.43 -35.58 47.25
CA ILE A 601 -41.55 -34.63 47.21
C ILE A 601 -42.86 -35.31 47.64
N ALA A 602 -43.14 -36.50 47.10
CA ALA A 602 -44.36 -37.24 47.40
C ALA A 602 -44.39 -37.76 48.86
N ALA A 603 -43.25 -38.14 49.42
CA ALA A 603 -43.13 -38.56 50.82
C ALA A 603 -43.42 -37.41 51.79
N GLY A 604 -43.06 -36.18 51.43
CA GLY A 604 -43.34 -34.97 52.22
C GLY A 604 -44.80 -34.50 52.15
N THR A 605 -45.58 -34.94 51.16
CA THR A 605 -46.96 -34.49 50.96
C THR A 605 -47.89 -35.63 50.52
N PRO A 606 -48.63 -36.27 51.44
CA PRO A 606 -49.51 -37.40 51.13
C PRO A 606 -50.53 -37.07 50.03
N GLY A 607 -50.62 -37.93 49.01
CA GLY A 607 -51.56 -37.79 47.90
C GLY A 607 -51.00 -37.11 46.65
N TYR A 608 -49.73 -36.68 46.66
CA TYR A 608 -49.06 -36.18 45.47
C TYR A 608 -48.78 -37.31 44.46
N PRO A 609 -48.96 -37.04 43.15
CA PRO A 609 -48.76 -38.04 42.09
C PRO A 609 -47.27 -38.35 41.88
N ARG A 610 -46.97 -39.50 41.27
CA ARG A 610 -45.59 -39.91 40.94
C ARG A 610 -45.37 -39.83 39.43
N PHE A 611 -44.13 -39.58 39.02
CA PHE A 611 -43.78 -39.62 37.61
C PHE A 611 -43.92 -41.03 37.03
N ARG A 612 -44.40 -41.10 35.80
CA ARG A 612 -44.19 -42.18 34.86
C ARG A 612 -43.21 -41.66 33.83
N ILE A 613 -42.15 -42.41 33.55
CA ILE A 613 -41.12 -41.95 32.61
C ILE A 613 -40.94 -42.97 31.51
N GLY A 614 -41.01 -42.52 30.26
CA GLY A 614 -40.75 -43.30 29.06
C GLY A 614 -39.54 -42.77 28.31
N ILE A 615 -38.61 -43.66 27.95
CA ILE A 615 -37.39 -43.29 27.21
C ILE A 615 -37.25 -44.15 25.96
N ASN A 616 -37.00 -43.51 24.83
CA ASN A 616 -36.66 -44.23 23.61
C ASN A 616 -35.60 -43.51 22.78
N THR A 617 -34.77 -44.31 22.10
CA THR A 617 -33.63 -43.83 21.30
C THR A 617 -33.82 -44.17 19.83
N GLY A 618 -33.50 -43.24 18.93
CA GLY A 618 -33.54 -43.49 17.50
C GLY A 618 -33.51 -42.21 16.66
N PRO A 619 -33.56 -42.34 15.32
CA PRO A 619 -33.53 -41.20 14.41
C PRO A 619 -34.80 -40.35 14.51
N ALA A 620 -34.62 -39.03 14.61
CA ALA A 620 -35.68 -38.03 14.51
C ALA A 620 -35.17 -36.77 13.81
N LEU A 621 -36.09 -36.07 13.15
CA LEU A 621 -35.84 -34.73 12.62
C LEU A 621 -35.94 -33.75 13.79
N VAL A 622 -34.84 -33.10 14.17
CA VAL A 622 -34.80 -32.12 15.27
C VAL A 622 -34.50 -30.72 14.73
N GLY A 623 -35.26 -29.73 15.17
CA GLY A 623 -35.07 -28.33 14.77
C GLY A 623 -36.26 -27.45 15.10
N ASN A 624 -36.37 -26.31 14.42
CA ASN A 624 -37.44 -25.35 14.64
C ASN A 624 -38.65 -25.68 13.77
N ILE A 625 -39.76 -25.99 14.43
CA ILE A 625 -41.01 -26.41 13.80
C ILE A 625 -42.11 -25.42 14.19
N GLY A 626 -42.95 -25.04 13.23
CA GLY A 626 -44.06 -24.12 13.46
C GLY A 626 -44.30 -23.19 12.26
N SER A 627 -44.61 -21.94 12.57
CA SER A 627 -44.86 -20.88 11.58
C SER A 627 -43.77 -19.80 11.65
N PRO A 628 -43.69 -18.90 10.66
CA PRO A 628 -42.81 -17.75 10.75
C PRO A 628 -43.01 -16.90 12.01
N GLN A 629 -44.24 -16.84 12.54
CA GLN A 629 -44.65 -16.02 13.70
C GLN A 629 -44.40 -16.71 15.04
N LEU A 630 -44.44 -18.05 15.09
CA LEU A 630 -44.20 -18.83 16.31
C LEU A 630 -43.50 -20.13 15.95
N ARG A 631 -42.29 -20.30 16.47
CA ARG A 631 -41.41 -21.46 16.23
C ARG A 631 -41.11 -22.12 17.57
N GLY A 632 -41.16 -23.44 17.61
CA GLY A 632 -40.71 -24.24 18.75
C GLY A 632 -39.58 -25.15 18.34
N PHE A 633 -38.50 -25.18 19.12
CA PHE A 633 -37.48 -26.21 18.97
C PHE A 633 -38.08 -27.54 19.39
N ASN A 634 -38.16 -28.53 18.49
CA ASN A 634 -38.83 -29.80 18.76
C ASN A 634 -38.22 -30.92 17.91
N ALA A 635 -38.59 -32.17 18.19
CA ALA A 635 -38.20 -33.35 17.43
C ALA A 635 -39.43 -34.09 16.88
N MET A 636 -39.36 -34.50 15.61
CA MET A 636 -40.35 -35.34 14.94
C MET A 636 -39.72 -36.66 14.51
N GLY A 637 -40.25 -37.76 15.01
CA GLY A 637 -39.79 -39.08 14.64
C GLY A 637 -40.53 -40.18 15.39
N ASP A 638 -40.39 -41.42 14.90
CA ASP A 638 -40.97 -42.58 15.55
C ASP A 638 -40.40 -42.77 16.97
N CYS A 639 -39.13 -42.42 17.21
CA CYS A 639 -38.52 -42.58 18.53
C CYS A 639 -39.23 -41.72 19.61
N VAL A 640 -39.59 -40.48 19.28
CA VAL A 640 -40.32 -39.56 20.16
C VAL A 640 -41.71 -40.11 20.49
N ASN A 641 -42.42 -40.61 19.48
CA ASN A 641 -43.74 -41.22 19.66
C ASN A 641 -43.69 -42.50 20.51
N VAL A 642 -42.67 -43.33 20.33
CA VAL A 642 -42.47 -44.54 21.14
C VAL A 642 -42.17 -44.15 22.59
N ALA A 643 -41.31 -43.16 22.85
CA ALA A 643 -41.03 -42.69 24.20
C ALA A 643 -42.31 -42.24 24.95
N ALA A 644 -43.17 -41.44 24.30
CA ALA A 644 -44.46 -41.05 24.87
C ALA A 644 -45.37 -42.25 25.18
N ARG A 645 -45.36 -43.28 24.34
CA ARG A 645 -46.16 -44.50 24.57
C ARG A 645 -45.58 -45.37 25.68
N LEU A 646 -44.25 -45.40 25.83
CA LEU A 646 -43.57 -46.08 26.93
C LEU A 646 -43.85 -45.41 28.27
N GLU A 647 -43.96 -44.07 28.30
CA GLU A 647 -44.43 -43.35 29.50
C GLU A 647 -45.85 -43.81 29.86
N GLY A 648 -46.76 -43.85 28.88
CA GLY A 648 -48.16 -44.21 29.14
C GLY A 648 -48.38 -45.61 29.72
N VAL A 649 -47.46 -46.56 29.45
CA VAL A 649 -47.49 -47.94 29.99
C VAL A 649 -46.66 -48.10 31.27
N ALA A 650 -45.85 -47.11 31.65
CA ALA A 650 -45.07 -47.17 32.87
C ALA A 650 -45.98 -47.12 34.10
N GLU A 651 -45.65 -47.90 35.11
CA GLU A 651 -46.31 -47.81 36.42
C GLU A 651 -45.80 -46.57 37.18
N PRO A 652 -46.58 -45.99 38.10
CA PRO A 652 -46.17 -44.82 38.87
C PRO A 652 -44.87 -45.07 39.63
N GLY A 653 -43.90 -44.18 39.49
CA GLY A 653 -42.59 -44.31 40.12
C GLY A 653 -41.59 -45.14 39.31
N THR A 654 -41.92 -45.56 38.08
CA THR A 654 -41.05 -46.39 37.25
C THR A 654 -40.54 -45.68 35.99
N VAL A 655 -39.39 -46.13 35.50
CA VAL A 655 -38.81 -45.70 34.22
C VAL A 655 -38.90 -46.87 33.24
N VAL A 656 -39.56 -46.68 32.11
CA VAL A 656 -39.66 -47.68 31.03
C VAL A 656 -38.82 -47.25 29.83
N ILE A 657 -37.93 -48.13 29.38
CA ILE A 657 -37.06 -47.90 28.24
C ILE A 657 -37.36 -48.88 27.10
N GLY A 658 -37.23 -48.42 25.86
CA GLY A 658 -37.32 -49.28 24.68
C GLY A 658 -36.03 -50.04 24.40
N GLN A 659 -36.11 -51.11 23.60
CA GLN A 659 -34.96 -51.94 23.19
C GLN A 659 -33.76 -51.12 22.69
N SER A 660 -33.99 -50.16 21.79
CA SER A 660 -32.90 -49.35 21.22
C SER A 660 -32.16 -48.51 22.26
N THR A 661 -32.82 -48.11 23.33
CA THR A 661 -32.19 -47.40 24.46
C THR A 661 -31.35 -48.36 25.28
N LEU A 662 -31.87 -49.56 25.57
CA LEU A 662 -31.13 -50.60 26.27
C LEU A 662 -29.85 -51.00 25.49
N ASP A 663 -29.95 -51.16 24.17
CA ASP A 663 -28.81 -51.48 23.30
C ASP A 663 -27.73 -50.40 23.32
N ARG A 664 -28.12 -49.13 23.49
CA ARG A 664 -27.20 -47.98 23.56
C ARG A 664 -26.56 -47.80 24.93
N ILE A 665 -27.28 -48.10 26.02
CA ILE A 665 -26.72 -48.12 27.38
C ILE A 665 -25.77 -49.31 27.56
N GLY A 666 -26.13 -50.46 26.97
CA GLY A 666 -25.34 -51.68 27.06
C GLY A 666 -25.44 -52.37 28.43
N PRO A 667 -24.41 -53.15 28.83
CA PRO A 667 -24.48 -54.07 29.98
C PRO A 667 -24.59 -53.38 31.35
N GLY A 668 -24.43 -52.05 31.42
CA GLY A 668 -24.56 -51.30 32.67
C GLY A 668 -26.00 -51.07 33.14
N ALA A 669 -27.00 -51.38 32.32
CA ALA A 669 -28.41 -51.21 32.68
C ALA A 669 -28.96 -52.39 33.50
N LYS A 670 -29.51 -52.10 34.68
CA LYS A 670 -30.30 -53.06 35.47
C LYS A 670 -31.76 -52.95 35.05
N VAL A 671 -32.28 -53.99 34.40
CA VAL A 671 -33.61 -53.96 33.79
C VAL A 671 -34.45 -55.19 34.08
N GLN A 672 -35.77 -55.00 34.14
CA GLN A 672 -36.77 -56.07 34.15
C GLN A 672 -37.54 -56.05 32.81
N PRO A 673 -37.61 -57.17 32.06
CA PRO A 673 -38.33 -57.21 30.80
C PRO A 673 -39.85 -57.14 31.00
N LEU A 674 -40.52 -56.29 30.22
CA LEU A 674 -42.00 -56.23 30.13
C LEU A 674 -42.54 -57.06 28.95
N GLY A 675 -41.66 -57.62 28.11
CA GLY A 675 -42.04 -58.35 26.91
C GLY A 675 -42.31 -57.44 25.70
N GLY A 676 -42.96 -57.99 24.68
CA GLY A 676 -43.36 -57.25 23.48
C GLY A 676 -44.70 -56.54 23.69
N LEU A 677 -44.67 -55.21 23.80
CA LEU A 677 -45.86 -54.39 23.99
C LEU A 677 -46.51 -54.02 22.65
N SER A 678 -47.82 -54.21 22.54
CA SER A 678 -48.60 -53.71 21.41
C SER A 678 -48.93 -52.23 21.63
N LEU A 679 -48.15 -51.34 21.02
CA LEU A 679 -48.33 -49.90 21.15
C LEU A 679 -49.20 -49.38 19.99
N LYS A 680 -50.16 -48.50 20.31
CA LYS A 680 -51.12 -47.93 19.33
C LYS A 680 -50.38 -47.35 18.12
N GLY A 681 -50.61 -47.88 16.92
CA GLY A 681 -49.97 -47.39 15.69
C GLY A 681 -48.54 -47.90 15.46
N LYS A 682 -48.15 -49.02 16.07
CA LYS A 682 -46.98 -49.83 15.66
C LYS A 682 -47.48 -51.15 15.07
N GLU A 683 -46.91 -51.55 13.93
CA GLU A 683 -47.23 -52.84 13.29
C GLU A 683 -46.57 -54.02 14.00
N HIS A 684 -45.39 -53.79 14.58
CA HIS A 684 -44.64 -54.80 15.33
C HIS A 684 -44.62 -54.49 16.83
N PRO A 685 -44.66 -55.51 17.71
CA PRO A 685 -44.51 -55.33 19.14
C PRO A 685 -43.19 -54.62 19.48
N VAL A 686 -43.24 -53.66 20.41
CA VAL A 686 -42.07 -52.95 20.91
C VAL A 686 -41.61 -53.61 22.20
N HIS A 687 -40.38 -54.13 22.20
CA HIS A 687 -39.77 -54.66 23.41
C HIS A 687 -39.42 -53.52 24.37
N ALA A 688 -39.91 -53.64 25.61
CA ALA A 688 -39.76 -52.63 26.64
C ALA A 688 -39.28 -53.23 27.96
N TYR A 689 -38.65 -52.40 28.77
CA TYR A 689 -37.96 -52.79 29.99
C TYR A 689 -38.18 -51.76 31.08
N VAL A 690 -38.46 -52.20 32.30
CA VAL A 690 -38.38 -51.32 33.48
C VAL A 690 -36.92 -51.17 33.87
N LEU A 691 -36.41 -49.95 33.88
CA LEU A 691 -35.07 -49.61 34.33
C LEU A 691 -35.08 -49.36 35.84
N SER A 692 -34.23 -50.07 36.59
CA SER A 692 -34.11 -49.96 38.04
C SER A 692 -32.76 -49.45 38.52
N GLY A 693 -31.77 -49.31 37.63
CA GLY A 693 -30.48 -48.73 37.95
C GLY A 693 -29.47 -48.78 36.81
N LEU A 694 -28.37 -48.04 37.00
CA LEU A 694 -27.18 -48.06 36.17
C LEU A 694 -25.97 -48.42 37.06
N THR A 695 -24.99 -49.15 36.52
CA THR A 695 -23.74 -49.51 37.24
C THR A 695 -22.59 -48.57 36.97
#